data_AF-B3EBD2-F1
#
_entry.id   AF-B3EBD2-F1
#
_cell.length_a   1.000
_cell.length_b   1.000
_cell.length_c   1.000
_cell.angle_alpha   90.00
_cell.angle_beta   90.00
_cell.angle_gamma   90.00
#
_symmetry.space_group_name_H-M   'P 1'
#
loop_
_entity.id
_entity.type
_entity.pdbx_description
1 polymer ?
#
loop_
_entity_poly.entity_id
_entity_poly.type
_entity_poly.pdbx_seq_one_letter_code
_entity_poly.pdbx_strand_id
1 'polypeptide(L)'
;MDGITFIQDLAIVLLVAGCAGMLCRRIGLSVIVGYLVAGIIIGPHTPPFSLVLDIQRIETLSQLGLVFLMFAIGLGLSLTKLQKLGTATLLATALGAFFMLNLTQMLGAVLGWPPAKTLFVAALFMVSSSAVIAKVIADMQLGRDQSGQSALGITVLEDVVAVVMLTILGSYSADSGSGGSDVPGLLAGLSAFVVLLVMIGLYFVPRLLRKMETRADPELQTIMVAGVLLLMALLAVKAGYSLALGAYLLGAIVAEMPQKGEVEKSFSGMRDLFSSVFFVSIGMMIEVHLLLKVWPWILALGLFTLLARMLSTGFALILVGTPIHVARRAGLLLTPLGEFTFVIAQLGVSKLVLPAEFYPIAVGVSILTVLVTPLLNRHAEPLLVWIEQKEPAWISRVLTFYHNWLAQLADLGGNQLWWRLSRKQLMQIALEVLFVTGMVLFSQTFLSLVQRSPLAGLLSPLALNIAFWSVLGLMVLIPLFAVWRNITVLAMIVAERAYARMNLPGLIIENGLRLFGALVMAYWLSSIIPMAALPHWLWLAIATMLALVVLIFSRRLIYLHSKWQHSLKDVFVANLPPNQQRLLQWEEHSRDWEINLQEVVIPDQAACSGSTIADLRIRSRFGCSIFELERHGHTIINPKPATALYAGDRLLLVGTREQIESLRTELDRLQEAESMSDFEVARLESILMPFSRRSGASLAELHIPLHTGVLVVGINRGGHKIINPSGKEPLFTGDELLVLGSSEQIRNLKLWLGQESGIGSSVPVADSISL
;
A
#
# COMPACT_ATOMS: atom_id res chain seq x y z
N MET A 1 -12.00 -13.30 -52.89
CA MET A 1 -11.46 -11.94 -53.16
C MET A 1 -11.29 -11.14 -51.86
N ASP A 2 -11.87 -11.60 -50.75
CA ASP A 2 -11.88 -10.95 -49.43
C ASP A 2 -10.49 -10.73 -48.79
N GLY A 3 -9.51 -11.58 -49.11
CA GLY A 3 -8.13 -11.40 -48.62
C GLY A 3 -7.40 -10.22 -49.27
N ILE A 4 -7.64 -9.97 -50.57
CA ILE A 4 -7.02 -8.85 -51.30
C ILE A 4 -7.63 -7.53 -50.82
N THR A 5 -8.95 -7.50 -50.61
CA THR A 5 -9.63 -6.30 -50.09
C THR A 5 -9.23 -6.00 -48.65
N PHE A 6 -8.97 -7.01 -47.82
CA PHE A 6 -8.42 -6.79 -46.47
C PHE A 6 -7.03 -6.13 -46.51
N ILE A 7 -6.12 -6.63 -47.36
CA ILE A 7 -4.77 -6.05 -47.51
C ILE A 7 -4.85 -4.62 -48.04
N GLN A 8 -5.74 -4.37 -49.00
CA GLN A 8 -6.00 -3.04 -49.53
C GLN A 8 -6.48 -2.08 -48.42
N ASP A 9 -7.46 -2.48 -47.62
CA ASP A 9 -7.99 -1.66 -46.54
C ASP A 9 -6.90 -1.36 -45.50
N LEU A 10 -6.11 -2.36 -45.11
CA LEU A 10 -4.98 -2.18 -44.19
C LEU A 10 -3.93 -1.20 -44.77
N ALA A 11 -3.61 -1.30 -46.06
CA ALA A 11 -2.66 -0.40 -46.71
C ALA A 11 -3.17 1.06 -46.72
N ILE A 12 -4.44 1.27 -47.05
CA ILE A 12 -5.09 2.58 -47.02
C ILE A 12 -5.06 3.16 -45.60
N VAL A 13 -5.47 2.36 -44.61
CA VAL A 13 -5.48 2.75 -43.19
C VAL A 13 -4.09 3.22 -42.75
N LEU A 14 -3.04 2.45 -43.03
CA LEU A 14 -1.67 2.79 -42.61
C LEU A 14 -1.11 4.03 -43.32
N LEU A 15 -1.34 4.18 -44.63
CA LEU A 15 -0.86 5.34 -45.39
C LEU A 15 -1.53 6.63 -44.90
N VAL A 16 -2.86 6.61 -44.74
CA VAL A 16 -3.61 7.79 -44.30
C VAL A 16 -3.30 8.10 -42.84
N ALA A 17 -3.16 7.09 -41.97
CA ALA A 17 -2.69 7.26 -40.60
C ALA A 17 -1.32 7.96 -40.54
N GLY A 18 -0.37 7.52 -41.37
CA GLY A 18 0.97 8.10 -41.45
C GLY A 18 0.95 9.57 -41.88
N CYS A 19 0.18 9.90 -42.91
CA CYS A 19 0.01 11.27 -43.38
C CYS A 19 -0.67 12.16 -42.33
N ALA A 20 -1.78 11.71 -41.74
CA ALA A 20 -2.53 12.46 -40.74
C ALA A 20 -1.73 12.63 -39.43
N GLY A 21 -1.01 11.61 -39.01
CA GLY A 21 -0.12 11.64 -37.86
C GLY A 21 1.04 12.60 -38.05
N MET A 22 1.66 12.62 -39.24
CA MET A 22 2.71 13.60 -39.59
C MET A 22 2.18 15.03 -39.54
N LEU A 23 0.98 15.27 -40.07
CA LEU A 23 0.34 16.58 -40.04
C LEU A 23 0.03 17.03 -38.60
N CYS A 24 -0.56 16.15 -37.79
CA CYS A 24 -0.87 16.44 -36.39
C CYS A 24 0.40 16.73 -35.57
N ARG A 25 1.48 15.98 -35.80
CA ARG A 25 2.77 16.22 -35.15
C ARG A 25 3.34 17.59 -35.50
N ARG A 26 3.19 18.06 -36.74
CA ARG A 26 3.60 19.42 -37.14
C ARG A 26 2.80 20.53 -36.46
N ILE A 27 1.51 20.29 -36.19
CA ILE A 27 0.61 21.25 -35.53
C ILE A 27 0.74 21.18 -33.99
N GLY A 28 1.53 20.25 -33.46
CA GLY A 28 1.70 20.05 -32.02
C GLY A 28 0.56 19.26 -31.36
N LEU A 29 -0.34 18.65 -32.13
CA LEU A 29 -1.42 17.78 -31.63
C LEU A 29 -0.92 16.36 -31.30
N SER A 30 -1.72 15.60 -30.56
CA SER A 30 -1.45 14.17 -30.35
C SER A 30 -1.68 13.40 -31.66
N VAL A 31 -0.83 12.40 -31.92
CA VAL A 31 -0.92 11.57 -33.14
C VAL A 31 -2.23 10.77 -33.17
N ILE A 32 -2.75 10.38 -31.99
CA ILE A 32 -4.02 9.65 -31.83
C ILE A 32 -5.20 10.45 -32.42
N VAL A 33 -5.21 11.78 -32.22
CA VAL A 33 -6.24 12.66 -32.80
C VAL A 33 -6.18 12.61 -34.33
N GLY A 34 -4.96 12.58 -34.90
CA GLY A 34 -4.76 12.41 -36.33
C GLY A 34 -5.29 11.09 -36.87
N TYR A 35 -5.09 9.99 -36.13
CA TYR A 35 -5.61 8.67 -36.50
C TYR A 35 -7.15 8.63 -36.50
N LEU A 36 -7.78 9.21 -35.47
CA LEU A 36 -9.25 9.30 -35.40
C LEU A 36 -9.82 10.13 -36.56
N VAL A 37 -9.24 11.30 -36.83
CA VAL A 37 -9.68 12.16 -37.94
C VAL A 37 -9.46 11.48 -39.29
N ALA A 38 -8.32 10.80 -39.48
CA ALA A 38 -8.08 9.98 -40.66
C ALA A 38 -9.18 8.95 -40.87
N GLY A 39 -9.55 8.22 -39.81
CA GLY A 39 -10.65 7.25 -39.86
C GLY A 39 -11.99 7.88 -40.22
N ILE A 40 -12.33 9.03 -39.62
CA ILE A 40 -13.57 9.75 -39.94
C ILE A 40 -13.60 10.15 -41.42
N ILE A 41 -12.46 10.54 -42.01
CA ILE A 41 -12.38 10.96 -43.41
C ILE A 41 -12.54 9.78 -44.37
N ILE A 42 -11.90 8.64 -44.08
CA ILE A 42 -11.85 7.49 -45.00
C ILE A 42 -12.94 6.45 -44.77
N GLY A 43 -13.71 6.61 -43.69
CA GLY A 43 -14.73 5.68 -43.26
C GLY A 43 -15.92 5.60 -44.20
N PRO A 44 -16.77 4.57 -44.06
CA PRO A 44 -17.92 4.35 -44.94
C PRO A 44 -18.91 5.53 -44.95
N HIS A 45 -18.97 6.30 -43.86
CA HIS A 45 -19.99 7.31 -43.60
C HIS A 45 -19.68 8.72 -44.16
N THR A 46 -18.59 8.89 -44.93
CA THR A 46 -18.10 10.20 -45.43
C THR A 46 -17.84 10.22 -46.95
N PRO A 47 -18.88 10.03 -47.79
CA PRO A 47 -18.73 10.14 -49.24
C PRO A 47 -18.34 11.57 -49.66
N PRO A 48 -17.45 11.77 -50.65
CA PRO A 48 -16.88 10.78 -51.59
C PRO A 48 -15.57 10.11 -51.12
N PHE A 49 -15.12 10.37 -49.90
CA PHE A 49 -13.81 9.90 -49.40
C PHE A 49 -13.85 8.51 -48.73
N SER A 50 -15.02 7.84 -48.74
CA SER A 50 -15.23 6.48 -48.23
C SER A 50 -14.40 5.44 -49.00
N LEU A 51 -13.14 5.27 -48.60
CA LEU A 51 -12.18 4.35 -49.21
C LEU A 51 -12.33 2.92 -48.67
N VAL A 52 -12.79 2.77 -47.44
CA VAL A 52 -13.06 1.48 -46.79
C VAL A 52 -14.54 1.37 -46.48
N LEU A 53 -15.23 0.41 -47.10
CA LEU A 53 -16.69 0.32 -47.05
C LEU A 53 -17.22 -0.80 -46.13
N ASP A 54 -16.42 -1.82 -45.88
CA ASP A 54 -16.88 -3.05 -45.21
C ASP A 54 -16.70 -2.96 -43.68
N ILE A 55 -17.83 -2.86 -42.98
CA ILE A 55 -17.88 -2.74 -41.51
C ILE A 55 -17.24 -3.96 -40.83
N GLN A 56 -17.41 -5.18 -41.36
CA GLN A 56 -16.84 -6.39 -40.74
C GLN A 56 -15.31 -6.40 -40.82
N ARG A 57 -14.74 -5.90 -41.92
CA ARG A 57 -13.29 -5.76 -42.05
C ARG A 57 -12.75 -4.66 -41.14
N ILE A 58 -13.47 -3.54 -41.01
CA ILE A 58 -13.13 -2.48 -40.04
C ILE A 58 -13.14 -3.02 -38.60
N GLU A 59 -14.15 -3.81 -38.23
CA GLU A 59 -14.22 -4.48 -36.92
C GLU A 59 -13.04 -5.42 -36.70
N THR A 60 -12.70 -6.23 -37.69
CA THR A 60 -11.57 -7.17 -37.62
C THR A 60 -10.24 -6.42 -37.44
N LEU A 61 -10.02 -5.35 -38.20
CA LEU A 61 -8.85 -4.48 -38.06
C LEU A 61 -8.79 -3.83 -36.68
N SER A 62 -9.93 -3.35 -36.17
CA SER A 62 -10.04 -2.77 -34.83
C SER A 62 -9.70 -3.79 -33.74
N GLN A 63 -10.26 -5.00 -33.80
CA GLN A 63 -10.00 -6.07 -32.82
C GLN A 63 -8.52 -6.48 -32.81
N LEU A 64 -7.90 -6.63 -33.99
CA LEU A 64 -6.49 -6.93 -34.10
C LEU A 64 -5.63 -5.80 -33.53
N GLY A 65 -5.95 -4.56 -33.86
CA GLY A 65 -5.33 -3.37 -33.29
C GLY A 65 -5.41 -3.31 -31.76
N LEU A 66 -6.61 -3.58 -31.23
CA LEU A 66 -6.92 -3.63 -29.81
C LEU A 66 -6.08 -4.67 -29.06
N VAL A 67 -5.88 -5.86 -29.63
CA VAL A 67 -5.06 -6.92 -29.01
C VAL A 67 -3.62 -6.44 -28.78
N PHE A 68 -2.97 -5.89 -29.80
CA PHE A 68 -1.59 -5.41 -29.64
C PHE A 68 -1.48 -4.18 -28.76
N LEU A 69 -2.47 -3.27 -28.81
CA LEU A 69 -2.53 -2.11 -27.93
C LEU A 69 -2.67 -2.54 -26.46
N MET A 70 -3.62 -3.43 -26.16
CA MET A 70 -3.88 -3.91 -24.79
C MET A 70 -2.70 -4.72 -24.24
N PHE A 71 -2.03 -5.51 -25.08
CA PHE A 71 -0.78 -6.17 -24.72
C PHE A 71 0.31 -5.18 -24.34
N ALA A 72 0.52 -4.14 -25.14
CA ALA A 72 1.52 -3.11 -24.87
C ALA A 72 1.23 -2.34 -23.57
N ILE A 73 -0.04 -2.05 -23.28
CA ILE A 73 -0.44 -1.44 -22.02
C ILE A 73 -0.16 -2.39 -20.85
N GLY A 74 -0.51 -3.67 -20.98
CA GLY A 74 -0.18 -4.70 -19.99
C GLY A 74 1.32 -4.80 -19.73
N LEU A 75 2.15 -4.70 -20.78
CA LEU A 75 3.61 -4.72 -20.68
C LEU A 75 4.18 -3.52 -19.91
N GLY A 76 3.50 -2.37 -19.97
CA GLY A 76 3.86 -1.15 -19.23
C GLY A 76 3.64 -1.27 -17.72
N LEU A 77 2.77 -2.18 -17.28
CA LEU A 77 2.40 -2.39 -15.89
C LEU A 77 3.32 -3.40 -15.21
N SER A 78 4.37 -2.88 -14.56
CA SER A 78 5.16 -3.69 -13.65
C SER A 78 4.73 -3.48 -12.20
N LEU A 79 4.46 -4.58 -11.49
CA LEU A 79 4.17 -4.62 -10.05
C LEU A 79 5.29 -3.95 -9.25
N THR A 80 6.54 -4.07 -9.70
CA THR A 80 7.68 -3.40 -9.05
C THR A 80 7.60 -1.87 -9.15
N LYS A 81 7.16 -1.31 -10.30
CA LYS A 81 6.90 0.14 -10.41
C LYS A 81 5.69 0.55 -9.58
N LEU A 82 4.63 -0.27 -9.56
CA LEU A 82 3.43 -0.02 -8.76
C LEU A 82 3.75 0.11 -7.27
N GLN A 83 4.61 -0.77 -6.75
CA GLN A 83 5.08 -0.71 -5.35
C GLN A 83 5.85 0.58 -5.04
N LYS A 84 6.55 1.16 -6.03
CA LYS A 84 7.30 2.43 -5.86
C LYS A 84 6.39 3.67 -5.85
N LEU A 85 5.19 3.60 -6.42
CA LEU A 85 4.23 4.72 -6.43
C LEU A 85 3.64 5.02 -5.04
N GLY A 86 3.82 4.11 -4.08
CA GLY A 86 3.37 4.28 -2.70
C GLY A 86 1.88 4.01 -2.49
N THR A 87 1.53 3.61 -1.27
CA THR A 87 0.14 3.31 -0.88
C THR A 87 -0.78 4.52 -0.95
N ALA A 88 -0.21 5.72 -0.78
CA ALA A 88 -0.89 7.00 -0.93
C ALA A 88 -1.51 7.15 -2.33
N THR A 89 -0.69 7.04 -3.38
CA THR A 89 -1.16 7.19 -4.77
C THR A 89 -2.21 6.13 -5.12
N LEU A 90 -2.04 4.90 -4.66
CA LEU A 90 -3.02 3.82 -4.85
C LEU A 90 -4.38 4.15 -4.20
N LEU A 91 -4.35 4.65 -2.96
CA LEU A 91 -5.57 5.09 -2.27
C LEU A 91 -6.21 6.30 -2.98
N ALA A 92 -5.40 7.26 -3.46
CA ALA A 92 -5.89 8.42 -4.18
C ALA A 92 -6.57 8.01 -5.50
N THR A 93 -6.00 7.08 -6.27
CA THR A 93 -6.64 6.58 -7.48
C THR A 93 -7.96 5.85 -7.17
N ALA A 94 -7.99 5.00 -6.14
CA ALA A 94 -9.20 4.30 -5.73
C ALA A 94 -10.32 5.26 -5.27
N LEU A 95 -9.97 6.27 -4.46
CA LEU A 95 -10.90 7.32 -4.04
C LEU A 95 -11.35 8.18 -5.22
N GLY A 96 -10.45 8.53 -6.14
CA GLY A 96 -10.78 9.28 -7.36
C GLY A 96 -11.79 8.54 -8.23
N ALA A 97 -11.57 7.25 -8.47
CA ALA A 97 -12.51 6.38 -9.18
C ALA A 97 -13.85 6.27 -8.44
N PHE A 98 -13.83 6.11 -7.10
CA PHE A 98 -15.03 6.08 -6.27
C PHE A 98 -15.83 7.38 -6.38
N PHE A 99 -15.20 8.55 -6.26
CA PHE A 99 -15.89 9.83 -6.39
C PHE A 99 -16.43 10.04 -7.80
N MET A 100 -15.66 9.66 -8.84
CA MET A 100 -16.12 9.76 -10.23
C MET A 100 -17.36 8.89 -10.47
N LEU A 101 -17.36 7.67 -9.92
CA LEU A 101 -18.51 6.77 -9.99
C LEU A 101 -19.74 7.36 -9.29
N ASN A 102 -19.58 7.90 -8.08
CA ASN A 102 -20.69 8.53 -7.36
C ASN A 102 -21.22 9.79 -8.08
N LEU A 103 -20.34 10.66 -8.57
CA LEU A 103 -20.74 11.85 -9.34
C LEU A 103 -21.51 11.47 -10.61
N THR A 104 -21.05 10.42 -11.31
CA THR A 104 -21.74 9.91 -12.50
C THR A 104 -23.06 9.23 -12.14
N GLN A 105 -23.14 8.58 -10.97
CA GLN A 105 -24.40 8.03 -10.46
C GLN A 105 -25.43 9.12 -10.14
N MET A 106 -25.00 10.21 -9.53
CA MET A 106 -25.87 11.38 -9.31
C MET A 106 -26.35 11.95 -10.65
N LEU A 107 -25.46 12.10 -11.63
CA LEU A 107 -25.83 12.52 -12.99
C LEU A 107 -26.84 11.56 -13.62
N GLY A 108 -26.59 10.25 -13.52
CA GLY A 108 -27.49 9.21 -14.03
C GLY A 108 -28.87 9.26 -13.37
N ALA A 109 -28.94 9.50 -12.05
CA ALA A 109 -30.19 9.66 -11.33
C ALA A 109 -30.98 10.90 -11.80
N VAL A 110 -30.30 12.04 -12.01
CA VAL A 110 -30.90 13.28 -12.55
C VAL A 110 -31.42 13.08 -13.97
N LEU A 111 -30.70 12.30 -14.80
CA LEU A 111 -31.08 12.01 -16.18
C LEU A 111 -32.01 10.79 -16.34
N GLY A 112 -32.39 10.14 -15.24
CA GLY A 112 -33.25 8.95 -15.25
C GLY A 112 -32.63 7.72 -15.92
N TRP A 113 -31.29 7.59 -15.92
CA TRP A 113 -30.60 6.48 -16.54
C TRP A 113 -30.64 5.21 -15.67
N PRO A 114 -30.80 4.01 -16.28
CA PRO A 114 -30.75 2.77 -15.53
C PRO A 114 -29.36 2.53 -14.92
N PRO A 115 -29.25 1.83 -13.78
CA PRO A 115 -27.98 1.63 -13.07
C PRO A 115 -26.86 1.04 -13.94
N ALA A 116 -27.21 0.14 -14.86
CA ALA A 116 -26.27 -0.47 -15.79
C ALA A 116 -25.64 0.58 -16.73
N LYS A 117 -26.47 1.40 -17.39
CA LYS A 117 -26.01 2.51 -18.24
C LYS A 117 -25.11 3.45 -17.47
N THR A 118 -25.51 3.82 -16.25
CA THR A 118 -24.76 4.70 -15.36
C THR A 118 -23.40 4.12 -14.97
N LEU A 119 -23.32 2.82 -14.70
CA LEU A 119 -22.06 2.12 -14.40
C LEU A 119 -21.11 2.12 -15.60
N PHE A 120 -21.63 1.85 -16.80
CA PHE A 120 -20.84 1.94 -18.03
C PHE A 120 -20.32 3.37 -18.23
N VAL A 121 -21.18 4.39 -18.15
CA VAL A 121 -20.76 5.79 -18.32
C VAL A 121 -19.75 6.23 -17.24
N ALA A 122 -19.91 5.77 -16.00
CA ALA A 122 -18.92 6.02 -14.94
C ALA A 122 -17.55 5.43 -15.31
N ALA A 123 -17.52 4.23 -15.90
CA ALA A 123 -16.30 3.60 -16.37
C ALA A 123 -15.64 4.30 -17.54
N LEU A 124 -16.43 4.86 -18.46
CA LEU A 124 -15.90 5.72 -19.53
C LEU A 124 -15.14 6.92 -18.97
N PHE A 125 -15.63 7.51 -17.88
CA PHE A 125 -15.12 8.76 -17.33
C PHE A 125 -14.08 8.60 -16.22
N MET A 126 -13.89 7.41 -15.65
CA MET A 126 -12.95 7.21 -14.54
C MET A 126 -11.48 7.04 -14.97
N VAL A 127 -11.21 6.88 -16.27
CA VAL A 127 -9.85 6.59 -16.79
C VAL A 127 -9.32 7.77 -17.61
N SER A 128 -8.11 8.24 -17.32
CA SER A 128 -7.42 9.28 -18.12
C SER A 128 -6.61 8.72 -19.28
N SER A 129 -6.19 9.60 -20.20
CA SER A 129 -5.15 9.31 -21.19
C SER A 129 -3.74 9.52 -20.64
N SER A 130 -3.01 8.43 -20.39
CA SER A 130 -1.59 8.50 -19.97
C SER A 130 -0.71 9.17 -21.03
N ALA A 131 -0.91 8.88 -22.32
CA ALA A 131 -0.13 9.44 -23.42
C ALA A 131 -0.29 10.96 -23.57
N VAL A 132 -1.53 11.47 -23.50
CA VAL A 132 -1.80 12.91 -23.60
C VAL A 132 -1.26 13.65 -22.38
N ILE A 133 -1.46 13.09 -21.18
CA ILE A 133 -0.96 13.68 -19.93
C ILE A 133 0.57 13.74 -19.91
N ALA A 134 1.24 12.64 -20.27
CA ALA A 134 2.70 12.61 -20.35
C ALA A 134 3.24 13.66 -21.33
N LYS A 135 2.57 13.86 -22.47
CA LYS A 135 2.92 14.92 -23.41
C LYS A 135 2.71 16.32 -22.84
N VAL A 136 1.56 16.59 -22.22
CA VAL A 136 1.28 17.90 -21.58
C VAL A 136 2.31 18.21 -20.49
N ILE A 137 2.67 17.22 -19.67
CA ILE A 137 3.70 17.36 -18.62
C ILE A 137 5.08 17.65 -19.24
N ALA A 138 5.44 16.97 -20.34
CA ALA A 138 6.70 17.19 -21.04
C ALA A 138 6.76 18.60 -21.66
N ASP A 139 5.69 19.01 -22.37
CA ASP A 139 5.58 20.32 -23.03
C ASP A 139 5.61 21.47 -22.02
N MET A 140 5.05 21.27 -20.82
CA MET A 140 5.05 22.26 -19.73
C MET A 140 6.24 22.13 -18.77
N GLN A 141 7.19 21.22 -19.03
CA GLN A 141 8.35 20.94 -18.18
C GLN A 141 8.00 20.55 -16.72
N LEU A 142 6.80 19.99 -16.50
CA LEU A 142 6.30 19.58 -15.18
C LEU A 142 6.80 18.18 -14.76
N GLY A 143 7.69 17.54 -15.53
CA GLY A 143 8.14 16.16 -15.26
C GLY A 143 8.89 15.99 -13.94
N ARG A 144 9.49 17.07 -13.41
CA ARG A 144 10.15 17.08 -12.09
C ARG A 144 9.28 17.65 -10.99
N ASP A 145 8.14 18.24 -11.34
CA ASP A 145 7.21 18.80 -10.37
C ASP A 145 6.40 17.68 -9.70
N GLN A 146 6.05 17.89 -8.42
CA GLN A 146 5.27 16.91 -7.65
C GLN A 146 3.90 16.68 -8.29
N SER A 147 3.28 17.73 -8.86
CA SER A 147 1.96 17.61 -9.49
C SER A 147 2.00 16.72 -10.74
N GLY A 148 3.05 16.85 -11.55
CA GLY A 148 3.29 16.00 -12.72
C GLY A 148 3.60 14.55 -12.33
N GLN A 149 4.43 14.33 -11.31
CA GLN A 149 4.74 12.98 -10.83
C GLN A 149 3.51 12.28 -10.24
N SER A 150 2.70 12.99 -9.45
CA SER A 150 1.44 12.46 -8.92
C SER A 150 0.44 12.14 -10.02
N ALA A 151 0.30 13.01 -11.03
CA ALA A 151 -0.57 12.75 -12.17
C ALA A 151 -0.13 11.51 -12.95
N LEU A 152 1.16 11.39 -13.30
CA LEU A 152 1.70 10.21 -13.99
C LEU A 152 1.48 8.93 -13.16
N GLY A 153 1.72 8.99 -11.85
CA GLY A 153 1.48 7.86 -10.95
C GLY A 153 0.01 7.42 -10.94
N ILE A 154 -0.93 8.38 -10.89
CA ILE A 154 -2.36 8.08 -10.96
C ILE A 154 -2.72 7.47 -12.30
N THR A 155 -2.23 7.98 -13.44
CA THR A 155 -2.58 7.42 -14.76
C THR A 155 -2.21 5.94 -14.89
N VAL A 156 -1.05 5.53 -14.35
CA VAL A 156 -0.63 4.12 -14.36
C VAL A 156 -1.57 3.24 -13.54
N LEU A 157 -2.06 3.75 -12.41
CA LEU A 157 -3.02 3.04 -11.57
C LEU A 157 -4.43 3.05 -12.19
N GLU A 158 -4.81 4.11 -12.90
CA GLU A 158 -6.08 4.20 -13.63
C GLU A 158 -6.15 3.17 -14.76
N ASP A 159 -5.05 2.86 -15.44
CA ASP A 159 -5.01 1.78 -16.44
C ASP A 159 -5.38 0.42 -15.82
N VAL A 160 -4.93 0.16 -14.58
CA VAL A 160 -5.33 -1.03 -13.82
C VAL A 160 -6.82 -0.99 -13.50
N VAL A 161 -7.33 0.15 -13.05
CA VAL A 161 -8.77 0.35 -12.80
C VAL A 161 -9.59 0.14 -14.07
N ALA A 162 -9.11 0.64 -15.20
CA ALA A 162 -9.75 0.49 -16.51
C ALA A 162 -9.92 -0.97 -16.89
N VAL A 163 -8.88 -1.79 -16.68
CA VAL A 163 -8.96 -3.22 -16.96
C VAL A 163 -9.89 -3.93 -16.00
N VAL A 164 -9.81 -3.63 -14.70
CA VAL A 164 -10.74 -4.19 -13.71
C VAL A 164 -12.19 -3.89 -14.13
N MET A 165 -12.47 -2.65 -14.53
CA MET A 165 -13.79 -2.24 -15.01
C MET A 165 -14.18 -2.91 -16.33
N LEU A 166 -13.30 -2.99 -17.32
CA LEU A 166 -13.57 -3.71 -18.58
C LEU A 166 -13.92 -5.17 -18.32
N THR A 167 -13.29 -5.77 -17.32
CA THR A 167 -13.57 -7.15 -16.93
C THR A 167 -14.97 -7.25 -16.31
N ILE A 168 -15.29 -6.37 -15.35
CA ILE A 168 -16.60 -6.31 -14.67
C ILE A 168 -17.72 -6.02 -15.67
N LEU A 169 -17.51 -5.09 -16.59
CA LEU A 169 -18.48 -4.70 -17.61
C LEU A 169 -18.60 -5.76 -18.70
N GLY A 170 -17.52 -6.47 -19.02
CA GLY A 170 -17.52 -7.55 -20.00
C GLY A 170 -18.31 -8.77 -19.55
N SER A 171 -18.32 -9.07 -18.25
CA SER A 171 -19.12 -10.14 -17.68
C SER A 171 -20.60 -9.78 -17.52
N TYR A 172 -20.95 -8.49 -17.59
CA TYR A 172 -22.34 -8.04 -17.58
C TYR A 172 -23.13 -8.61 -18.78
N SER A 173 -24.31 -9.16 -18.53
CA SER A 173 -25.24 -9.69 -19.53
C SER A 173 -26.61 -9.02 -19.41
N ALA A 174 -27.08 -8.45 -20.53
CA ALA A 174 -28.35 -7.73 -20.60
C ALA A 174 -29.59 -8.64 -20.43
N ASP A 175 -29.45 -9.94 -20.69
CA ASP A 175 -30.53 -10.95 -20.58
C ASP A 175 -30.87 -11.37 -19.14
N SER A 176 -30.17 -10.83 -18.13
CA SER A 176 -30.49 -11.06 -16.72
C SER A 176 -31.70 -10.20 -16.29
N GLY A 177 -32.86 -10.48 -16.89
CA GLY A 177 -34.16 -9.79 -16.72
C GLY A 177 -34.82 -9.91 -15.34
N SER A 178 -34.06 -10.13 -14.27
CA SER A 178 -34.54 -10.06 -12.89
C SER A 178 -33.57 -9.22 -12.06
N GLY A 179 -34.04 -8.05 -11.62
CA GLY A 179 -33.31 -7.21 -10.67
C GLY A 179 -32.99 -8.00 -9.39
N GLY A 180 -31.73 -8.32 -9.20
CA GLY A 180 -31.26 -9.10 -8.05
C GLY A 180 -29.82 -9.59 -8.23
N SER A 181 -28.86 -8.68 -8.04
CA SER A 181 -27.56 -8.93 -7.40
C SER A 181 -26.93 -10.34 -7.52
N ASP A 182 -26.45 -10.72 -8.70
CA ASP A 182 -25.42 -11.77 -8.84
C ASP A 182 -24.05 -11.18 -9.22
N VAL A 183 -23.84 -9.92 -8.83
CA VAL A 183 -22.54 -9.23 -8.88
C VAL A 183 -21.45 -10.03 -8.15
N PRO A 184 -21.73 -10.67 -6.99
CA PRO A 184 -20.83 -11.65 -6.38
C PRO A 184 -20.44 -12.82 -7.28
N GLY A 185 -21.39 -13.48 -7.93
CA GLY A 185 -21.14 -14.64 -8.79
C GLY A 185 -20.35 -14.28 -10.06
N LEU A 186 -20.63 -13.10 -10.62
CA LEU A 186 -19.88 -12.54 -11.74
C LEU A 186 -18.45 -12.15 -11.36
N LEU A 187 -18.25 -11.51 -10.21
CA LEU A 187 -16.92 -11.18 -9.67
C LEU A 187 -16.14 -12.44 -9.27
N ALA A 188 -16.82 -13.48 -8.80
CA ALA A 188 -16.26 -14.78 -8.44
C ALA A 188 -15.77 -15.55 -9.68
N GLY A 189 -16.62 -15.69 -10.72
CA GLY A 189 -16.21 -16.32 -11.99
C GLY A 189 -15.04 -15.57 -12.66
N LEU A 190 -15.08 -14.25 -12.57
CA LEU A 190 -14.06 -13.35 -13.11
C LEU A 190 -12.74 -13.43 -12.36
N SER A 191 -12.76 -13.37 -11.03
CA SER A 191 -11.54 -13.50 -10.23
C SER A 191 -10.96 -14.91 -10.32
N ALA A 192 -11.78 -15.97 -10.34
CA ALA A 192 -11.29 -17.33 -10.55
C ALA A 192 -10.68 -17.52 -11.95
N PHE A 193 -11.30 -16.97 -13.00
CA PHE A 193 -10.76 -17.06 -14.35
C PHE A 193 -9.47 -16.25 -14.51
N VAL A 194 -9.45 -15.00 -14.03
CA VAL A 194 -8.26 -14.15 -14.07
C VAL A 194 -7.13 -14.78 -13.25
N VAL A 195 -7.40 -15.29 -12.05
CA VAL A 195 -6.41 -15.99 -11.23
C VAL A 195 -5.91 -17.25 -11.93
N LEU A 196 -6.79 -18.06 -12.52
CA LEU A 196 -6.40 -19.25 -13.28
C LEU A 196 -5.52 -18.89 -14.48
N LEU A 197 -5.92 -17.90 -15.26
CA LEU A 197 -5.22 -17.48 -16.47
C LEU A 197 -3.88 -16.81 -16.14
N VAL A 198 -3.81 -16.05 -15.04
CA VAL A 198 -2.56 -15.51 -14.49
C VAL A 198 -1.68 -16.62 -13.94
N MET A 199 -2.22 -17.61 -13.21
CA MET A 199 -1.46 -18.76 -12.72
C MET A 199 -0.90 -19.60 -13.87
N ILE A 200 -1.72 -19.92 -14.88
CA ILE A 200 -1.29 -20.63 -16.09
C ILE A 200 -0.24 -19.79 -16.82
N GLY A 201 -0.48 -18.50 -16.99
CA GLY A 201 0.45 -17.59 -17.65
C GLY A 201 1.80 -17.51 -16.95
N LEU A 202 1.81 -17.24 -15.64
CA LEU A 202 3.02 -17.20 -14.81
C LEU A 202 3.71 -18.56 -14.68
N TYR A 203 3.01 -19.68 -14.92
CA TYR A 203 3.61 -21.02 -14.89
C TYR A 203 4.17 -21.44 -16.27
N PHE A 204 3.41 -21.18 -17.34
CA PHE A 204 3.66 -21.68 -18.70
C PHE A 204 4.55 -20.72 -19.50
N VAL A 205 4.24 -19.42 -19.51
CA VAL A 205 4.97 -18.41 -20.29
C VAL A 205 6.44 -18.32 -19.90
N PRO A 206 6.84 -18.24 -18.62
CA PRO A 206 8.26 -18.16 -18.29
C PRO A 206 9.00 -19.48 -18.54
N ARG A 207 8.34 -20.64 -18.44
CA ARG A 207 8.94 -21.93 -18.82
C ARG A 207 9.17 -22.02 -20.32
N LEU A 208 8.23 -21.52 -21.09
CA LEU A 208 8.31 -21.49 -22.54
C LEU A 208 9.44 -20.58 -23.01
N LEU A 209 9.54 -19.37 -22.44
CA LEU A 209 10.60 -18.41 -22.75
C LEU A 209 11.98 -18.87 -22.25
N ARG A 210 12.10 -19.43 -21.03
CA ARG A 210 13.38 -19.98 -20.52
C ARG A 210 13.90 -21.18 -21.33
N LYS A 211 13.01 -22.02 -21.88
CA LYS A 211 13.42 -23.11 -22.77
C LYS A 211 13.99 -22.60 -24.09
N MET A 212 13.64 -21.37 -24.48
CA MET A 212 14.15 -20.71 -25.68
C MET A 212 15.45 -19.97 -25.42
N GLU A 213 15.66 -19.51 -24.18
CA GLU A 213 16.83 -18.74 -23.73
C GLU A 213 18.19 -19.44 -23.93
N THR A 214 18.21 -20.77 -24.08
CA THR A 214 19.45 -21.51 -24.36
C THR A 214 19.80 -21.63 -25.85
N ARG A 215 18.90 -21.26 -26.78
CA ARG A 215 19.11 -21.46 -28.24
C ARG A 215 18.40 -20.48 -29.21
N ALA A 216 17.53 -19.56 -28.77
CA ALA A 216 16.64 -18.84 -29.68
C ALA A 216 17.08 -17.39 -29.98
N ASP A 217 17.05 -17.03 -31.26
CA ASP A 217 17.19 -15.66 -31.74
C ASP A 217 16.02 -14.77 -31.24
N PRO A 218 16.23 -13.46 -31.04
CA PRO A 218 15.18 -12.50 -30.63
C PRO A 218 13.93 -12.54 -31.52
N GLU A 219 14.10 -12.90 -32.79
CA GLU A 219 13.02 -13.07 -33.76
C GLU A 219 12.07 -14.21 -33.37
N LEU A 220 12.61 -15.38 -33.00
CA LEU A 220 11.82 -16.54 -32.58
C LEU A 220 11.06 -16.25 -31.29
N GLN A 221 11.69 -15.56 -30.34
CA GLN A 221 11.06 -15.12 -29.10
C GLN A 221 9.87 -14.20 -29.39
N THR A 222 10.01 -13.28 -30.34
CA THR A 222 8.95 -12.34 -30.74
C THR A 222 7.77 -13.06 -31.36
N ILE A 223 8.03 -13.97 -32.32
CA ILE A 223 7.00 -14.79 -32.98
C ILE A 223 6.26 -15.63 -31.94
N MET A 224 6.97 -16.20 -30.98
CA MET A 224 6.39 -17.00 -29.90
C MET A 224 5.53 -16.19 -28.95
N VAL A 225 6.01 -15.04 -28.49
CA VAL A 225 5.21 -14.15 -27.64
C VAL A 225 3.96 -13.67 -28.40
N ALA A 226 4.08 -13.39 -29.70
CA ALA A 226 2.94 -13.00 -30.53
C ALA A 226 1.93 -14.16 -30.69
N GLY A 227 2.41 -15.39 -30.88
CA GLY A 227 1.56 -16.58 -30.91
C GLY A 227 0.84 -16.82 -29.59
N VAL A 228 1.54 -16.70 -28.46
CA VAL A 228 0.94 -16.79 -27.12
C VAL A 228 -0.03 -15.65 -26.86
N LEU A 229 0.26 -14.44 -27.35
CA LEU A 229 -0.64 -13.28 -27.27
C LEU A 229 -1.99 -13.57 -27.91
N LEU A 230 -1.97 -14.01 -29.17
CA LEU A 230 -3.18 -14.36 -29.89
C LEU A 230 -3.90 -15.55 -29.23
N LEU A 231 -3.16 -16.56 -28.76
CA LEU A 231 -3.73 -17.70 -28.05
C LEU A 231 -4.45 -17.28 -26.76
N MET A 232 -3.83 -16.41 -25.95
CA MET A 232 -4.40 -15.92 -24.70
C MET A 232 -5.64 -15.05 -24.94
N ALA A 233 -5.63 -14.21 -25.99
CA ALA A 233 -6.81 -13.47 -26.40
C ALA A 233 -7.97 -14.41 -26.81
N LEU A 234 -7.69 -15.48 -27.56
CA LEU A 234 -8.70 -16.48 -27.94
C LEU A 234 -9.23 -17.28 -26.75
N LEU A 235 -8.37 -17.64 -25.79
CA LEU A 235 -8.78 -18.31 -24.55
C LEU A 235 -9.71 -17.42 -23.71
N ALA A 236 -9.44 -16.12 -23.65
CA ALA A 236 -10.32 -15.16 -22.98
C ALA A 236 -11.72 -15.12 -23.60
N VAL A 237 -11.81 -15.08 -24.94
CA VAL A 237 -13.10 -15.12 -25.66
C VAL A 237 -13.85 -16.42 -25.41
N LYS A 238 -13.16 -17.57 -25.47
CA LYS A 238 -13.78 -18.88 -25.17
C LYS A 238 -14.34 -18.97 -23.75
N ALA A 239 -13.78 -18.23 -22.81
CA ALA A 239 -14.26 -18.15 -21.44
C ALA A 239 -15.34 -17.08 -21.21
N GLY A 240 -15.78 -16.38 -22.27
CA GLY A 240 -16.83 -15.36 -22.20
C GLY A 240 -16.33 -13.94 -21.91
N TYR A 241 -15.02 -13.69 -22.01
CA TYR A 241 -14.40 -12.38 -21.80
C TYR A 241 -13.96 -11.73 -23.12
N SER A 242 -13.44 -10.50 -23.07
CA SER A 242 -12.98 -9.77 -24.26
C SER A 242 -11.58 -10.21 -24.71
N LEU A 243 -11.27 -10.03 -26.01
CA LEU A 243 -9.90 -10.23 -26.54
C LEU A 243 -8.88 -9.35 -25.82
N ALA A 244 -9.28 -8.12 -25.49
CA ALA A 244 -8.49 -7.13 -24.76
C ALA A 244 -7.96 -7.67 -23.42
N LEU A 245 -8.81 -8.38 -22.66
CA LEU A 245 -8.43 -8.94 -21.36
C LEU A 245 -7.29 -9.96 -21.48
N GLY A 246 -7.42 -10.92 -22.41
CA GLY A 246 -6.39 -11.95 -22.61
C GLY A 246 -5.05 -11.34 -23.06
N ALA A 247 -5.12 -10.34 -23.93
CA ALA A 247 -3.94 -9.61 -24.41
C ALA A 247 -3.24 -8.83 -23.30
N TYR A 248 -4.01 -8.06 -22.52
CA TYR A 248 -3.50 -7.30 -21.40
C TYR A 248 -2.87 -8.19 -20.33
N LEU A 249 -3.54 -9.30 -19.97
CA LEU A 249 -3.04 -10.21 -18.94
C LEU A 249 -1.71 -10.83 -19.35
N LEU A 250 -1.55 -11.24 -20.62
CA LEU A 250 -0.24 -11.68 -21.10
C LEU A 250 0.81 -10.58 -21.00
N GLY A 251 0.47 -9.35 -21.38
CA GLY A 251 1.37 -8.19 -21.24
C GLY A 251 1.86 -8.03 -19.80
N ALA A 252 0.94 -8.05 -18.84
CA ALA A 252 1.26 -7.93 -17.41
C ALA A 252 2.10 -9.12 -16.90
N ILE A 253 1.83 -10.34 -17.38
CA ILE A 253 2.64 -11.53 -17.06
C ILE A 253 4.08 -11.36 -17.57
N VAL A 254 4.25 -10.89 -18.81
CA VAL A 254 5.58 -10.65 -19.40
C VAL A 254 6.30 -9.49 -18.73
N ALA A 255 5.58 -8.47 -18.25
CA ALA A 255 6.15 -7.32 -17.54
C ALA A 255 6.90 -7.71 -16.25
N GLU A 256 6.53 -8.85 -15.63
CA GLU A 256 7.19 -9.40 -14.44
C GLU A 256 8.42 -10.28 -14.76
N MET A 257 8.70 -10.54 -16.04
CA MET A 257 9.82 -11.38 -16.43
C MET A 257 11.12 -10.58 -16.62
N PRO A 258 12.29 -11.21 -16.41
CA PRO A 258 13.58 -10.59 -16.71
C PRO A 258 13.69 -10.07 -18.16
N GLN A 259 13.07 -10.79 -19.10
CA GLN A 259 13.14 -10.52 -20.54
C GLN A 259 12.17 -9.42 -21.02
N LYS A 260 11.46 -8.72 -20.12
CA LYS A 260 10.49 -7.69 -20.50
C LYS A 260 11.06 -6.64 -21.45
N GLY A 261 12.33 -6.24 -21.26
CA GLY A 261 12.96 -5.19 -22.06
C GLY A 261 13.21 -5.61 -23.50
N GLU A 262 13.48 -6.88 -23.75
CA GLU A 262 13.64 -7.44 -25.10
C GLU A 262 12.30 -7.53 -25.80
N VAL A 263 11.28 -8.03 -25.10
CA VAL A 263 9.91 -8.10 -25.62
C VAL A 263 9.37 -6.70 -25.89
N GLU A 264 9.57 -5.73 -25.00
CA GLU A 264 9.14 -4.34 -25.18
C GLU A 264 9.78 -3.70 -26.41
N LYS A 265 11.10 -3.90 -26.59
CA LYS A 265 11.80 -3.41 -27.78
C LYS A 265 11.24 -4.04 -29.05
N SER A 266 11.06 -5.36 -29.07
CA SER A 266 10.58 -6.06 -30.26
C SER A 266 9.13 -5.73 -30.61
N PHE A 267 8.27 -5.57 -29.61
CA PHE A 267 6.86 -5.23 -29.79
C PHE A 267 6.59 -3.73 -29.94
N SER A 268 7.57 -2.86 -29.72
CA SER A 268 7.38 -1.40 -29.84
C SER A 268 6.85 -0.98 -31.22
N GLY A 269 7.42 -1.52 -32.30
CA GLY A 269 6.97 -1.25 -33.67
C GLY A 269 5.59 -1.83 -33.96
N MET A 270 5.30 -3.04 -33.48
CA MET A 270 3.97 -3.66 -33.63
C MET A 270 2.90 -2.86 -32.88
N ARG A 271 3.20 -2.41 -31.66
CA ARG A 271 2.32 -1.52 -30.88
C ARG A 271 1.99 -0.28 -31.69
N ASP A 272 2.98 0.43 -32.21
CA ASP A 272 2.75 1.71 -32.90
C ASP A 272 1.95 1.52 -34.19
N LEU A 273 2.26 0.47 -34.96
CA LEU A 273 1.52 0.10 -36.17
C LEU A 273 0.07 -0.25 -35.84
N PHE A 274 -0.17 -1.20 -34.93
CA PHE A 274 -1.51 -1.70 -34.63
C PHE A 274 -2.36 -0.74 -33.80
N SER A 275 -1.73 0.15 -33.03
CA SER A 275 -2.38 1.29 -32.41
C SER A 275 -2.96 2.24 -33.46
N SER A 276 -2.19 2.56 -34.51
CA SER A 276 -2.69 3.38 -35.61
C SER A 276 -3.88 2.74 -36.33
N VAL A 277 -3.81 1.42 -36.60
CA VAL A 277 -4.91 0.65 -37.18
C VAL A 277 -6.15 0.70 -36.29
N PHE A 278 -5.99 0.47 -34.99
CA PHE A 278 -7.09 0.53 -34.02
C PHE A 278 -7.81 1.88 -34.04
N PHE A 279 -7.08 2.98 -33.89
CA PHE A 279 -7.68 4.31 -33.81
C PHE A 279 -8.27 4.80 -35.13
N VAL A 280 -7.66 4.46 -36.27
CA VAL A 280 -8.28 4.74 -37.57
C VAL A 280 -9.56 3.93 -37.74
N SER A 281 -9.57 2.65 -37.37
CA SER A 281 -10.79 1.83 -37.42
C SER A 281 -11.90 2.36 -36.51
N ILE A 282 -11.57 2.85 -35.31
CA ILE A 282 -12.52 3.59 -34.46
C ILE A 282 -13.07 4.79 -35.20
N GLY A 283 -12.22 5.60 -35.83
CA GLY A 283 -12.63 6.77 -36.59
C GLY A 283 -13.59 6.43 -37.74
N MET A 284 -13.35 5.31 -38.44
CA MET A 284 -14.19 4.86 -39.55
C MET A 284 -15.60 4.46 -39.10
N MET A 285 -15.76 3.95 -37.88
CA MET A 285 -17.07 3.62 -37.31
C MET A 285 -17.91 4.84 -36.93
N ILE A 286 -17.35 6.05 -36.95
CA ILE A 286 -18.06 7.25 -36.54
C ILE A 286 -18.91 7.77 -37.70
N GLU A 287 -20.22 7.82 -37.47
CA GLU A 287 -21.15 8.52 -38.34
C GLU A 287 -21.14 10.03 -38.02
N VAL A 288 -20.63 10.85 -38.94
CA VAL A 288 -20.57 12.31 -38.79
C VAL A 288 -21.96 12.90 -38.56
N HIS A 289 -22.99 12.34 -39.19
CA HIS A 289 -24.37 12.79 -39.02
C HIS A 289 -24.89 12.54 -37.60
N LEU A 290 -24.59 11.38 -36.99
CA LEU A 290 -24.90 11.13 -35.59
C LEU A 290 -24.11 12.05 -34.67
N LEU A 291 -22.85 12.34 -34.98
CA LEU A 291 -22.01 13.26 -34.21
C LEU A 291 -22.61 14.69 -34.18
N LEU A 292 -23.15 15.16 -35.31
CA LEU A 292 -23.90 16.42 -35.42
C LEU A 292 -25.29 16.39 -34.76
N LYS A 293 -25.85 15.21 -34.46
CA LYS A 293 -27.09 15.09 -33.69
C LYS A 293 -26.82 15.13 -32.19
N VAL A 294 -25.73 14.50 -31.75
CA VAL A 294 -25.38 14.33 -30.33
C VAL A 294 -24.37 15.35 -29.80
N TRP A 295 -23.98 16.36 -30.58
CA TRP A 295 -23.07 17.43 -30.14
C TRP A 295 -23.47 18.11 -28.82
N PRO A 296 -24.76 18.31 -28.46
CA PRO A 296 -25.10 18.89 -27.17
C PRO A 296 -24.72 17.95 -26.02
N TRP A 297 -24.87 16.64 -26.21
CA TRP A 297 -24.44 15.62 -25.26
C TRP A 297 -22.92 15.57 -25.15
N ILE A 298 -22.19 15.74 -26.27
CA ILE A 298 -20.73 15.81 -26.26
C ILE A 298 -20.25 17.00 -25.41
N LEU A 299 -20.85 18.18 -25.59
CA LEU A 299 -20.49 19.35 -24.79
C LEU A 299 -20.91 19.21 -23.33
N ALA A 300 -22.12 18.75 -23.05
CA ALA A 300 -22.64 18.61 -21.69
C ALA A 300 -21.83 17.58 -20.89
N LEU A 301 -21.64 16.38 -21.45
CA LEU A 301 -20.87 15.32 -20.80
C LEU A 301 -19.38 15.63 -20.80
N GLY A 302 -18.86 16.34 -21.80
CA GLY A 302 -17.48 16.80 -21.82
C GLY A 302 -17.20 17.83 -20.73
N LEU A 303 -18.07 18.83 -20.57
CA LEU A 303 -17.96 19.80 -19.48
C LEU A 303 -18.11 19.12 -18.12
N PHE A 304 -19.09 18.21 -17.99
CA PHE A 304 -19.25 17.40 -16.78
C PHE A 304 -17.97 16.63 -16.45
N THR A 305 -17.40 15.91 -17.41
CA THR A 305 -16.19 15.10 -17.19
C THR A 305 -14.98 15.94 -16.85
N LEU A 306 -14.77 17.08 -17.53
CA LEU A 306 -13.66 18.00 -17.20
C LEU A 306 -13.75 18.47 -15.74
N LEU A 307 -14.93 18.87 -15.28
CA LEU A 307 -15.14 19.33 -13.91
C LEU A 307 -15.10 18.18 -12.91
N ALA A 308 -15.84 17.11 -13.18
CA ALA A 308 -15.98 15.96 -12.28
C ALA A 308 -14.63 15.26 -12.05
N ARG A 309 -13.80 15.09 -13.09
CA ARG A 309 -12.46 14.49 -12.96
C ARG A 309 -11.49 15.38 -12.21
N MET A 310 -11.48 16.68 -12.52
CA MET A 310 -10.67 17.67 -11.80
C MET A 310 -10.99 17.64 -10.30
N LEU A 311 -12.27 17.61 -9.96
CA LEU A 311 -12.74 17.57 -8.57
C LEU A 311 -12.47 16.21 -7.92
N SER A 312 -12.80 15.09 -8.57
CA SER A 312 -12.69 13.75 -7.98
C SER A 312 -11.25 13.38 -7.67
N THR A 313 -10.33 13.58 -8.63
CA THR A 313 -8.92 13.24 -8.47
C THR A 313 -8.18 14.23 -7.59
N GLY A 314 -8.46 15.54 -7.73
CA GLY A 314 -7.91 16.57 -6.85
C GLY A 314 -8.34 16.39 -5.40
N PHE A 315 -9.61 16.10 -5.15
CA PHE A 315 -10.11 15.85 -3.79
C PHE A 315 -9.56 14.55 -3.20
N ALA A 316 -9.47 13.48 -3.99
CA ALA A 316 -8.87 12.23 -3.55
C ALA A 316 -7.40 12.40 -3.14
N LEU A 317 -6.63 13.20 -3.89
CA LEU A 317 -5.26 13.55 -3.57
C LEU A 317 -5.16 14.35 -2.26
N ILE A 318 -6.06 15.31 -2.03
CA ILE A 318 -6.14 16.07 -0.77
C ILE A 318 -6.40 15.13 0.41
N LEU A 319 -7.35 14.19 0.29
CA LEU A 319 -7.69 13.22 1.36
C LEU A 319 -6.55 12.26 1.71
N VAL A 320 -5.62 12.05 0.80
CA VAL A 320 -4.44 11.21 1.07
C VAL A 320 -3.30 12.01 1.70
N GLY A 321 -3.46 13.33 1.83
CA GLY A 321 -2.49 14.22 2.46
C GLY A 321 -1.48 14.83 1.50
N THR A 322 -1.76 14.84 0.19
CA THR A 322 -0.93 15.63 -0.72
C THR A 322 -1.18 17.13 -0.55
N PRO A 323 -0.15 17.98 -0.71
CA PRO A 323 -0.32 19.43 -0.57
C PRO A 323 -1.38 19.96 -1.53
N ILE A 324 -2.21 20.88 -1.05
CA ILE A 324 -3.42 21.29 -1.78
C ILE A 324 -3.15 21.87 -3.18
N HIS A 325 -2.07 22.64 -3.33
CA HIS A 325 -1.66 23.22 -4.61
C HIS A 325 -1.24 22.12 -5.59
N VAL A 326 -0.48 21.11 -5.12
CA VAL A 326 -0.10 19.93 -5.89
C VAL A 326 -1.34 19.14 -6.32
N ALA A 327 -2.26 18.90 -5.39
CA ALA A 327 -3.47 18.12 -5.63
C ALA A 327 -4.40 18.77 -6.67
N ARG A 328 -4.63 20.09 -6.56
CA ARG A 328 -5.45 20.84 -7.53
C ARG A 328 -4.80 20.88 -8.90
N ARG A 329 -3.48 21.10 -8.97
CA ARG A 329 -2.72 21.10 -10.23
C ARG A 329 -2.73 19.71 -10.89
N ALA A 330 -2.53 18.65 -10.11
CA ALA A 330 -2.61 17.28 -10.59
C ALA A 330 -4.03 16.93 -11.10
N GLY A 331 -5.08 17.40 -10.42
CA GLY A 331 -6.47 17.22 -10.87
C GLY A 331 -6.74 17.88 -12.24
N LEU A 332 -6.17 19.05 -12.51
CA LEU A 332 -6.25 19.72 -13.83
C LEU A 332 -5.52 18.93 -14.92
N LEU A 333 -4.40 18.28 -14.60
CA LEU A 333 -3.67 17.42 -15.51
C LEU A 333 -4.46 16.14 -15.85
N LEU A 334 -5.20 15.58 -14.89
CA LEU A 334 -5.93 14.30 -14.99
C LEU A 334 -7.31 14.39 -15.69
N THR A 335 -7.53 15.39 -16.52
CA THR A 335 -8.80 15.65 -17.21
C THR A 335 -9.03 14.93 -18.56
N PRO A 336 -8.02 14.63 -19.40
CA PRO A 336 -8.26 14.08 -20.74
C PRO A 336 -8.62 12.59 -20.69
N LEU A 337 -9.64 12.18 -21.44
CA LEU A 337 -10.02 10.77 -21.58
C LEU A 337 -9.13 10.03 -22.59
N GLY A 338 -8.83 8.75 -22.32
CA GLY A 338 -7.86 7.95 -23.06
C GLY A 338 -8.43 6.81 -23.90
N GLU A 339 -7.54 5.92 -24.37
CA GLU A 339 -7.90 4.77 -25.21
C GLU A 339 -8.99 3.88 -24.62
N PHE A 340 -8.95 3.68 -23.30
CA PHE A 340 -9.89 2.82 -22.58
C PHE A 340 -11.33 3.32 -22.68
N THR A 341 -11.55 4.63 -22.77
CA THR A 341 -12.90 5.20 -22.94
C THR A 341 -13.56 4.66 -24.21
N PHE A 342 -12.82 4.51 -25.32
CA PHE A 342 -13.36 3.97 -26.57
C PHE A 342 -13.66 2.48 -26.46
N VAL A 343 -12.76 1.72 -25.83
CA VAL A 343 -12.94 0.27 -25.63
C VAL A 343 -14.17 -0.02 -24.78
N ILE A 344 -14.35 0.73 -23.67
CA ILE A 344 -15.51 0.57 -22.79
C ILE A 344 -16.80 1.01 -23.49
N ALA A 345 -16.77 2.09 -24.27
CA ALA A 345 -17.92 2.53 -25.05
C ALA A 345 -18.37 1.46 -26.07
N GLN A 346 -17.42 0.88 -26.81
CA GLN A 346 -17.70 -0.19 -27.77
C GLN A 346 -18.28 -1.43 -27.08
N LEU A 347 -17.73 -1.79 -25.93
CA LEU A 347 -18.23 -2.90 -25.12
C LEU A 347 -19.66 -2.66 -24.65
N GLY A 348 -19.98 -1.45 -24.19
CA GLY A 348 -21.34 -1.10 -23.76
C GLY A 348 -22.36 -1.13 -24.88
N VAL A 349 -21.97 -0.69 -26.09
CA VAL A 349 -22.83 -0.75 -27.28
C VAL A 349 -23.01 -2.19 -27.78
N SER A 350 -21.94 -2.99 -27.83
CA SER A 350 -22.03 -4.39 -28.26
C SER A 350 -22.85 -5.27 -27.31
N LYS A 351 -22.85 -4.93 -26.01
CA LYS A 351 -23.68 -5.56 -24.98
C LYS A 351 -25.12 -5.02 -24.92
N LEU A 352 -25.49 -4.08 -25.80
CA LEU A 352 -26.80 -3.43 -25.85
C LEU A 352 -27.20 -2.70 -24.54
N VAL A 353 -26.23 -2.40 -23.67
CA VAL A 353 -26.45 -1.63 -22.43
C VAL A 353 -26.45 -0.14 -22.72
N LEU A 354 -25.58 0.28 -23.65
CA LEU A 354 -25.52 1.64 -24.15
C LEU A 354 -26.15 1.69 -25.55
N PRO A 355 -27.00 2.70 -25.83
CA PRO A 355 -27.44 2.99 -27.20
C PRO A 355 -26.26 3.23 -28.14
N ALA A 356 -26.41 2.92 -29.43
CA ALA A 356 -25.36 3.13 -30.44
C ALA A 356 -24.81 4.57 -30.47
N GLU A 357 -25.64 5.56 -30.13
CA GLU A 357 -25.26 6.98 -30.02
C GLU A 357 -24.17 7.25 -28.94
N PHE A 358 -23.99 6.38 -27.95
CA PHE A 358 -22.97 6.56 -26.91
C PHE A 358 -21.55 6.35 -27.40
N TYR A 359 -21.37 5.59 -28.49
CA TYR A 359 -20.05 5.41 -29.09
C TYR A 359 -19.49 6.73 -29.66
N PRO A 360 -20.18 7.44 -30.58
CA PRO A 360 -19.73 8.75 -31.05
C PRO A 360 -19.72 9.81 -29.94
N ILE A 361 -20.58 9.72 -28.92
CA ILE A 361 -20.50 10.61 -27.74
C ILE A 361 -19.18 10.39 -27.00
N ALA A 362 -18.81 9.15 -26.69
CA ALA A 362 -17.56 8.83 -26.01
C ALA A 362 -16.34 9.33 -26.79
N VAL A 363 -16.37 9.15 -28.12
CA VAL A 363 -15.29 9.65 -28.98
C VAL A 363 -15.23 11.17 -28.99
N GLY A 364 -16.37 11.83 -29.21
CA GLY A 364 -16.47 13.29 -29.22
C GLY A 364 -16.03 13.92 -27.90
N VAL A 365 -16.42 13.34 -26.76
CA VAL A 365 -16.01 13.78 -25.43
C VAL A 365 -14.50 13.61 -25.25
N SER A 366 -13.92 12.48 -25.65
CA SER A 366 -12.47 12.29 -25.58
C SER A 366 -11.72 13.32 -26.43
N ILE A 367 -12.11 13.53 -27.69
CA ILE A 367 -11.51 14.55 -28.57
C ILE A 367 -11.61 15.93 -27.92
N LEU A 368 -12.80 16.31 -27.42
CA LEU A 368 -13.01 17.59 -26.74
C LEU A 368 -12.08 17.74 -25.53
N THR A 369 -12.00 16.73 -24.65
CA THR A 369 -11.14 16.79 -23.46
C THR A 369 -9.65 16.85 -23.83
N VAL A 370 -9.20 16.11 -24.84
CA VAL A 370 -7.81 16.13 -25.33
C VAL A 370 -7.43 17.50 -25.92
N LEU A 371 -8.36 18.18 -26.60
CA LEU A 371 -8.13 19.52 -27.14
C LEU A 371 -8.17 20.60 -26.04
N VAL A 372 -9.08 20.47 -25.08
CA VAL A 372 -9.25 21.45 -23.99
C VAL A 372 -8.16 21.33 -22.93
N THR A 373 -7.65 20.13 -22.63
CA THR A 373 -6.69 19.89 -21.55
C THR A 373 -5.40 20.73 -21.66
N PRO A 374 -4.70 20.80 -22.81
CA PRO A 374 -3.50 21.64 -22.94
C PRO A 374 -3.81 23.12 -22.74
N LEU A 375 -4.96 23.60 -23.23
CA LEU A 375 -5.40 24.99 -23.08
C LEU A 375 -5.72 25.33 -21.62
N LEU A 376 -6.40 24.42 -20.93
CA LEU A 376 -6.72 24.50 -19.52
C LEU A 376 -5.44 24.56 -18.66
N ASN A 377 -4.50 23.66 -18.93
CA ASN A 377 -3.25 23.57 -18.17
C ASN A 377 -2.28 24.73 -18.44
N ARG A 378 -2.33 25.34 -19.64
CA ARG A 378 -1.57 26.56 -19.95
C ARG A 378 -2.07 27.76 -19.13
N HIS A 379 -3.35 27.80 -18.80
CA HIS A 379 -3.97 28.84 -17.97
C HIS A 379 -4.27 28.38 -16.54
N ALA A 380 -3.63 27.29 -16.09
CA ALA A 380 -3.98 26.70 -14.80
C ALA A 380 -3.62 27.58 -13.60
N GLU A 381 -2.54 28.36 -13.63
CA GLU A 381 -2.20 29.30 -12.54
C GLU A 381 -3.31 30.35 -12.27
N PRO A 382 -3.73 31.16 -13.25
CA PRO A 382 -4.80 32.13 -13.01
C PRO A 382 -6.13 31.47 -12.66
N LEU A 383 -6.41 30.28 -13.20
CA LEU A 383 -7.59 29.48 -12.83
C LEU A 383 -7.54 29.05 -11.36
N LEU A 384 -6.40 28.53 -10.89
CA LEU A 384 -6.23 28.08 -9.51
C LEU A 384 -6.33 29.22 -8.51
N VAL A 385 -5.72 30.37 -8.82
CA VAL A 385 -5.84 31.59 -8.01
C VAL A 385 -7.28 32.09 -7.98
N TRP A 386 -7.99 32.09 -9.11
CA TRP A 386 -9.39 32.47 -9.16
C TRP A 386 -10.29 31.53 -8.33
N ILE A 387 -10.03 30.22 -8.39
CA ILE A 387 -10.72 29.22 -7.56
C ILE A 387 -10.47 29.51 -6.08
N GLU A 388 -9.23 29.78 -5.68
CA GLU A 388 -8.85 30.07 -4.30
C GLU A 388 -9.49 31.37 -3.78
N GLN A 389 -9.61 32.40 -4.62
CA GLN A 389 -10.29 33.66 -4.26
C GLN A 389 -11.80 33.51 -4.10
N LYS A 390 -12.42 32.62 -4.88
CA LYS A 390 -13.87 32.36 -4.84
C LYS A 390 -14.25 31.31 -3.80
N GLU A 391 -13.28 30.57 -3.29
CA GLU A 391 -13.52 29.52 -2.31
C GLU A 391 -14.02 30.12 -0.98
N PRO A 392 -15.13 29.59 -0.42
CA PRO A 392 -15.60 30.02 0.87
C PRO A 392 -14.53 29.83 1.95
N ALA A 393 -14.31 30.84 2.79
CA ALA A 393 -13.27 30.82 3.84
C ALA A 393 -13.43 29.70 4.88
N TRP A 394 -14.57 29.01 4.93
CA TRP A 394 -14.73 27.82 5.77
C TRP A 394 -14.08 26.57 5.15
N ILE A 395 -14.08 26.44 3.82
CA ILE A 395 -13.50 25.28 3.12
C ILE A 395 -11.98 25.34 3.23
N SER A 396 -11.37 26.50 2.95
CA SER A 396 -9.93 26.69 3.09
C SER A 396 -9.46 26.41 4.52
N ARG A 397 -10.17 26.93 5.54
CA ARG A 397 -9.87 26.65 6.96
C ARG A 397 -9.94 25.15 7.30
N VAL A 398 -10.97 24.44 6.83
CA VAL A 398 -11.11 22.99 7.06
C VAL A 398 -9.98 22.22 6.38
N LEU A 399 -9.63 22.58 5.14
CA LEU A 399 -8.57 21.94 4.37
C LEU A 399 -7.19 22.16 5.01
N THR A 400 -6.88 23.39 5.44
CA THR A 400 -5.63 23.70 6.14
C THR A 400 -5.57 23.01 7.50
N PHE A 401 -6.68 22.97 8.25
CA PHE A 401 -6.76 22.23 9.51
C PHE A 401 -6.50 20.73 9.31
N TYR A 402 -7.16 20.13 8.32
CA TYR A 402 -6.98 18.71 7.98
C TYR A 402 -5.54 18.40 7.57
N HIS A 403 -4.93 19.24 6.74
CA HIS A 403 -3.54 19.05 6.29
C HIS A 403 -2.55 19.20 7.45
N ASN A 404 -2.75 20.19 8.32
CA ASN A 404 -1.92 20.37 9.53
C ASN A 404 -2.09 19.19 10.49
N TRP A 405 -3.30 18.67 10.64
CA TRP A 405 -3.57 17.48 11.45
C TRP A 405 -2.88 16.23 10.88
N LEU A 406 -2.93 16.02 9.57
CA LEU A 406 -2.20 14.95 8.88
C LEU A 406 -0.68 15.10 8.99
N ALA A 407 -0.15 16.30 8.80
CA ALA A 407 1.28 16.59 8.93
C ALA A 407 1.77 16.27 10.35
N GLN A 408 0.99 16.64 11.38
CA GLN A 408 1.27 16.25 12.75
C GLN A 408 1.23 14.73 12.95
N LEU A 409 0.30 14.01 12.31
CA LEU A 409 0.27 12.54 12.35
C LEU A 409 1.46 11.87 11.63
N ALA A 410 1.97 12.49 10.56
CA ALA A 410 3.15 12.03 9.84
C ALA A 410 4.44 12.27 10.65
N ASP A 411 4.56 13.44 11.31
CA ASP A 411 5.68 13.76 12.22
C ASP A 411 5.68 12.90 13.48
N LEU A 412 4.49 12.54 13.96
CA LEU A 412 4.32 11.50 14.98
C LEU A 412 4.89 10.14 14.55
N GLY A 413 5.24 9.95 13.27
CA GLY A 413 5.97 8.84 12.63
C GLY A 413 7.46 8.75 12.95
N GLY A 414 8.03 9.73 13.64
CA GLY A 414 9.40 9.67 14.18
C GLY A 414 9.65 8.45 15.08
N ASN A 415 8.60 7.88 15.70
CA ASN A 415 8.69 6.55 16.32
C ASN A 415 8.32 5.46 15.30
N GLN A 416 9.32 4.98 14.54
CA GLN A 416 9.17 3.96 13.49
C GLN A 416 8.42 2.67 13.94
N LEU A 417 8.28 2.44 15.23
CA LEU A 417 7.63 1.26 15.82
C LEU A 417 6.11 1.24 15.61
N TRP A 418 5.39 2.35 15.80
CA TRP A 418 3.91 2.32 15.78
C TRP A 418 3.34 2.14 14.37
N TRP A 419 3.93 2.78 13.36
CA TRP A 419 3.51 2.61 11.96
C TRP A 419 3.87 1.22 11.44
N ARG A 420 4.99 0.64 11.88
CA ARG A 420 5.35 -0.75 11.55
C ARG A 420 4.40 -1.76 12.20
N LEU A 421 4.04 -1.53 13.46
CA LEU A 421 3.04 -2.35 14.17
C LEU A 421 1.66 -2.18 13.52
N SER A 422 1.14 -0.97 13.34
CA SER A 422 -0.18 -0.77 12.74
C SER A 422 -0.27 -1.26 11.29
N ARG A 423 0.78 -1.07 10.47
CA ARG A 423 0.80 -1.53 9.06
C ARG A 423 0.69 -3.05 8.95
N LYS A 424 1.38 -3.80 9.81
CA LYS A 424 1.28 -5.27 9.83
C LYS A 424 -0.13 -5.72 10.18
N GLN A 425 -0.72 -5.12 11.21
CA GLN A 425 -2.09 -5.41 11.64
C GLN A 425 -3.11 -5.05 10.55
N LEU A 426 -2.94 -3.91 9.87
CA LEU A 426 -3.81 -3.47 8.78
C LEU A 426 -3.68 -4.38 7.55
N MET A 427 -2.47 -4.79 7.17
CA MET A 427 -2.27 -5.75 6.07
C MET A 427 -2.89 -7.11 6.39
N GLN A 428 -2.77 -7.57 7.64
CA GLN A 428 -3.37 -8.82 8.07
C GLN A 428 -4.90 -8.73 8.09
N ILE A 429 -5.48 -7.64 8.60
CA ILE A 429 -6.92 -7.38 8.50
C ILE A 429 -7.37 -7.39 7.05
N ALA A 430 -6.67 -6.68 6.16
CA ALA A 430 -7.03 -6.60 4.74
C ALA A 430 -6.98 -7.98 4.07
N LEU A 431 -5.95 -8.79 4.35
CA LEU A 431 -5.82 -10.15 3.81
C LEU A 431 -6.92 -11.08 4.34
N GLU A 432 -7.23 -11.03 5.63
CA GLU A 432 -8.27 -11.86 6.26
C GLU A 432 -9.68 -11.45 5.80
N VAL A 433 -9.94 -10.15 5.69
CA VAL A 433 -11.18 -9.60 5.11
C VAL A 433 -11.31 -10.03 3.65
N LEU A 434 -10.25 -9.93 2.84
CA LEU A 434 -10.27 -10.40 1.45
C LEU A 434 -10.53 -11.91 1.37
N PHE A 435 -9.88 -12.70 2.23
CA PHE A 435 -10.06 -14.15 2.28
C PHE A 435 -11.48 -14.55 2.66
N VAL A 436 -12.05 -13.94 3.71
CA VAL A 436 -13.44 -14.19 4.14
C VAL A 436 -14.43 -13.72 3.09
N THR A 437 -14.21 -12.54 2.51
CA THR A 437 -15.03 -12.02 1.41
C THR A 437 -15.00 -13.01 0.24
N GLY A 438 -13.83 -13.50 -0.15
CA GLY A 438 -13.69 -14.56 -1.15
C GLY A 438 -14.47 -15.82 -0.77
N MET A 439 -14.21 -16.41 0.39
CA MET A 439 -14.86 -17.66 0.82
C MET A 439 -16.38 -17.56 0.84
N VAL A 440 -16.94 -16.46 1.34
CA VAL A 440 -18.40 -16.28 1.43
C VAL A 440 -19.01 -15.95 0.06
N LEU A 441 -18.39 -15.11 -0.77
CA LEU A 441 -18.90 -14.81 -2.11
C LEU A 441 -18.86 -16.06 -3.02
N PHE A 442 -17.84 -16.90 -2.91
CA PHE A 442 -17.70 -18.13 -3.68
C PHE A 442 -18.48 -19.33 -3.10
N SER A 443 -19.09 -19.17 -1.91
CA SER A 443 -19.77 -20.25 -1.18
C SER A 443 -20.87 -20.93 -2.00
N GLN A 444 -21.66 -20.17 -2.76
CA GLN A 444 -22.72 -20.71 -3.61
C GLN A 444 -22.18 -21.53 -4.78
N THR A 445 -21.06 -21.09 -5.38
CA THR A 445 -20.37 -21.85 -6.44
C THR A 445 -19.84 -23.17 -5.90
N PHE A 446 -19.20 -23.17 -4.72
CA PHE A 446 -18.73 -24.39 -4.06
C PHE A 446 -19.91 -25.32 -3.71
N LEU A 447 -21.01 -24.79 -3.21
CA LEU A 447 -22.21 -25.55 -2.89
C LEU A 447 -22.80 -26.21 -4.17
N SER A 448 -22.83 -25.50 -5.30
CA SER A 448 -23.28 -26.07 -6.58
C SER A 448 -22.35 -27.17 -7.11
N LEU A 449 -21.03 -27.06 -6.88
CA LEU A 449 -20.04 -28.08 -7.19
C LEU A 449 -20.23 -29.33 -6.31
N VAL A 450 -20.47 -29.14 -5.02
CA VAL A 450 -20.74 -30.24 -4.08
C VAL A 450 -22.05 -30.95 -4.44
N GLN A 451 -23.09 -30.21 -4.84
CA GLN A 451 -24.36 -30.77 -5.32
C GLN A 451 -24.23 -31.59 -6.60
N ARG A 452 -23.26 -31.28 -7.48
CA ARG A 452 -22.97 -32.04 -8.71
C ARG A 452 -22.05 -33.24 -8.48
N SER A 453 -21.46 -33.36 -7.29
CA SER A 453 -20.56 -34.45 -6.94
C SER A 453 -21.33 -35.72 -6.55
N PRO A 454 -20.75 -36.92 -6.72
CA PRO A 454 -21.39 -38.18 -6.32
C PRO A 454 -21.69 -38.26 -4.80
N LEU A 455 -21.08 -37.40 -3.98
CA LEU A 455 -21.34 -37.27 -2.54
C LEU A 455 -22.72 -36.68 -2.23
N ALA A 456 -23.34 -35.96 -3.18
CA ALA A 456 -24.65 -35.33 -2.99
C ALA A 456 -25.80 -36.35 -2.83
N GLY A 457 -25.62 -37.58 -3.33
CA GLY A 457 -26.64 -38.63 -3.24
C GLY A 457 -26.83 -39.22 -1.83
N LEU A 458 -25.92 -38.94 -0.89
CA LEU A 458 -25.94 -39.50 0.48
C LEU A 458 -26.75 -38.65 1.48
N LEU A 459 -27.07 -37.40 1.15
CA LEU A 459 -27.71 -36.45 2.06
C LEU A 459 -28.93 -35.79 1.39
N SER A 460 -29.95 -35.43 2.20
CA SER A 460 -31.05 -34.61 1.70
C SER A 460 -30.53 -33.22 1.30
N PRO A 461 -31.16 -32.52 0.32
CA PRO A 461 -30.71 -31.20 -0.12
C PRO A 461 -30.62 -30.18 1.04
N LEU A 462 -31.55 -30.28 2.00
CA LEU A 462 -31.56 -29.47 3.21
C LEU A 462 -30.37 -29.81 4.13
N ALA A 463 -30.11 -31.10 4.37
CA ALA A 463 -29.01 -31.54 5.21
C ALA A 463 -27.64 -31.20 4.62
N LEU A 464 -27.49 -31.28 3.30
CA LEU A 464 -26.28 -30.87 2.58
C LEU A 464 -26.04 -29.36 2.73
N ASN A 465 -27.09 -28.55 2.56
CA ASN A 465 -26.99 -27.10 2.77
C ASN A 465 -26.60 -26.77 4.22
N ILE A 466 -27.21 -27.42 5.22
CA ILE A 466 -26.87 -27.22 6.64
C ILE A 466 -25.42 -27.60 6.91
N ALA A 467 -24.97 -28.76 6.42
CA ALA A 467 -23.60 -29.23 6.61
C ALA A 467 -22.59 -28.29 5.96
N PHE A 468 -22.86 -27.85 4.72
CA PHE A 468 -21.99 -26.93 4.00
C PHE A 468 -21.85 -25.58 4.71
N TRP A 469 -22.97 -24.94 5.08
CA TRP A 469 -22.95 -23.65 5.77
C TRP A 469 -22.35 -23.75 7.17
N SER A 470 -22.50 -24.89 7.86
CA SER A 470 -21.85 -25.13 9.16
C SER A 470 -20.33 -25.24 9.02
N VAL A 471 -19.84 -25.99 8.02
CA VAL A 471 -18.40 -26.14 7.75
C VAL A 471 -17.79 -24.80 7.29
N LEU A 472 -18.47 -24.09 6.39
CA LEU A 472 -18.01 -22.77 5.92
C LEU A 472 -18.02 -21.73 7.05
N GLY A 473 -19.05 -21.74 7.89
CA GLY A 473 -19.11 -20.89 9.08
C GLY A 473 -17.95 -21.15 10.05
N LEU A 474 -17.62 -22.43 10.30
CA LEU A 474 -16.47 -22.80 11.13
C LEU A 474 -15.13 -22.34 10.51
N MET A 475 -14.99 -22.45 9.19
CA MET A 475 -13.79 -22.04 8.46
C MET A 475 -13.61 -20.51 8.46
N VAL A 476 -14.70 -19.75 8.35
CA VAL A 476 -14.71 -18.27 8.39
C VAL A 476 -14.55 -17.72 9.82
N LEU A 477 -14.92 -18.49 10.84
CA LEU A 477 -14.80 -18.06 12.25
C LEU A 477 -13.34 -17.75 12.63
N ILE A 478 -12.38 -18.53 12.14
CA ILE A 478 -10.96 -18.40 12.43
C ILE A 478 -10.40 -17.03 11.96
N PRO A 479 -10.52 -16.65 10.68
CA PRO A 479 -10.08 -15.33 10.22
C PRO A 479 -10.92 -14.19 10.81
N LEU A 480 -12.21 -14.39 11.09
CA LEU A 480 -13.04 -13.35 11.72
C LEU A 480 -12.51 -12.97 13.12
N PHE A 481 -12.13 -13.99 13.90
CA PHE A 481 -11.51 -13.79 15.20
C PHE A 481 -10.16 -13.07 15.09
N ALA A 482 -9.37 -13.38 14.05
CA ALA A 482 -8.11 -12.72 13.81
C ALA A 482 -8.28 -11.24 13.41
N VAL A 483 -9.30 -10.90 12.61
CA VAL A 483 -9.67 -9.51 12.30
C VAL A 483 -10.07 -8.76 13.57
N TRP A 484 -10.97 -9.35 14.38
CA TRP A 484 -11.41 -8.75 15.64
C TRP A 484 -10.24 -8.47 16.58
N ARG A 485 -9.33 -9.44 16.72
CA ARG A 485 -8.09 -9.28 17.50
C ARG A 485 -7.25 -8.11 16.98
N ASN A 486 -7.00 -8.03 15.68
CA ASN A 486 -6.18 -6.96 15.12
C ASN A 486 -6.83 -5.58 15.32
N ILE A 487 -8.16 -5.48 15.24
CA ILE A 487 -8.92 -4.26 15.58
C ILE A 487 -8.74 -3.89 17.06
N THR A 488 -8.82 -4.85 17.98
CA THR A 488 -8.62 -4.56 19.43
C THR A 488 -7.21 -4.06 19.73
N VAL A 489 -6.19 -4.59 19.05
CA VAL A 489 -4.79 -4.13 19.17
C VAL A 489 -4.63 -2.71 18.61
N LEU A 490 -5.23 -2.41 17.46
CA LEU A 490 -5.25 -1.05 16.90
C LEU A 490 -5.97 -0.07 17.83
N ALA A 491 -7.09 -0.49 18.43
CA ALA A 491 -7.84 0.32 19.39
C ALA A 491 -7.04 0.63 20.66
N MET A 492 -6.31 -0.35 21.20
CA MET A 492 -5.43 -0.16 22.35
C MET A 492 -4.31 0.84 22.05
N ILE A 493 -3.63 0.69 20.90
CA ILE A 493 -2.53 1.57 20.48
C ILE A 493 -3.02 3.02 20.30
N VAL A 494 -4.20 3.22 19.71
CA VAL A 494 -4.79 4.55 19.52
C VAL A 494 -5.23 5.16 20.85
N ALA A 495 -5.82 4.35 21.74
CA ALA A 495 -6.30 4.81 23.05
C ALA A 495 -5.16 5.26 23.98
N GLU A 496 -4.03 4.53 24.00
CA GLU A 496 -2.85 4.87 24.80
C GLU A 496 -2.28 6.25 24.42
N ARG A 497 -2.30 6.58 23.13
CA ARG A 497 -1.81 7.86 22.62
C ARG A 497 -2.82 9.00 22.79
N ALA A 498 -4.10 8.70 22.63
CA ALA A 498 -5.16 9.68 22.86
C ALA A 498 -5.24 10.08 24.34
N TYR A 499 -4.99 9.13 25.24
CA TYR A 499 -4.82 9.40 26.68
C TYR A 499 -3.69 10.40 26.94
N ALA A 500 -2.51 10.17 26.35
CA ALA A 500 -1.33 11.03 26.52
C ALA A 500 -1.50 12.47 26.00
N ARG A 501 -2.45 12.72 25.07
CA ARG A 501 -2.57 14.02 24.38
C ARG A 501 -3.84 14.80 24.73
N MET A 502 -4.92 14.13 25.12
CA MET A 502 -6.25 14.75 25.31
C MET A 502 -6.82 14.61 26.72
N ASN A 503 -6.11 13.98 27.67
CA ASN A 503 -6.59 13.76 29.05
C ASN A 503 -7.97 13.07 29.16
N LEU A 504 -8.41 12.40 28.09
CA LEU A 504 -9.62 11.59 28.08
C LEU A 504 -9.29 10.19 28.61
N PRO A 505 -10.13 9.57 29.45
CA PRO A 505 -9.86 8.23 29.97
C PRO A 505 -9.74 7.23 28.81
N GLY A 506 -8.57 6.57 28.70
CA GLY A 506 -8.24 5.68 27.58
C GLY A 506 -9.26 4.55 27.39
N LEU A 507 -9.93 4.14 28.47
CA LEU A 507 -10.99 3.14 28.47
C LEU A 507 -12.20 3.52 27.59
N ILE A 508 -12.57 4.81 27.54
CA ILE A 508 -13.71 5.28 26.73
C ILE A 508 -13.36 5.26 25.24
N ILE A 509 -12.13 5.68 24.91
CA ILE A 509 -11.64 5.73 23.53
C ILE A 509 -11.43 4.31 22.99
N GLU A 510 -10.82 3.43 23.80
CA GLU A 510 -10.62 2.03 23.44
C GLU A 510 -11.94 1.32 23.20
N ASN A 511 -12.88 1.42 24.14
CA ASN A 511 -14.19 0.80 24.00
C ASN A 511 -15.01 1.41 22.87
N GLY A 512 -14.90 2.72 22.64
CA GLY A 512 -15.51 3.41 21.51
C GLY A 512 -15.00 2.92 20.15
N LEU A 513 -13.67 2.76 20.00
CA LEU A 513 -13.08 2.28 18.75
C LEU A 513 -13.36 0.78 18.52
N ARG A 514 -13.39 -0.03 19.59
CA ARG A 514 -13.82 -1.44 19.52
C ARG A 514 -15.28 -1.55 19.11
N LEU A 515 -16.16 -0.72 19.67
CA LEU A 515 -17.57 -0.68 19.29
C LEU A 515 -17.74 -0.26 17.82
N PHE A 516 -17.02 0.76 17.37
CA PHE A 516 -17.01 1.19 15.98
C PHE A 516 -16.54 0.06 15.04
N GLY A 517 -15.42 -0.60 15.38
CA GLY A 517 -14.93 -1.76 14.62
C GLY A 517 -15.91 -2.92 14.59
N ALA A 518 -16.67 -3.15 15.67
CA ALA A 518 -17.72 -4.17 15.72
C ALA A 518 -18.87 -3.83 14.78
N LEU A 519 -19.33 -2.57 14.79
CA LEU A 519 -20.39 -2.09 13.91
C LEU A 519 -19.99 -2.20 12.43
N VAL A 520 -18.75 -1.83 12.10
CA VAL A 520 -18.20 -1.96 10.74
C VAL A 520 -18.12 -3.44 10.32
N MET A 521 -17.62 -4.32 11.19
CA MET A 521 -17.53 -5.76 10.91
C MET A 521 -18.92 -6.40 10.75
N ALA A 522 -19.88 -6.02 11.60
CA ALA A 522 -21.25 -6.50 11.54
C ALA A 522 -21.95 -6.05 10.24
N TYR A 523 -21.77 -4.77 9.87
CA TYR A 523 -22.27 -4.24 8.60
C TYR A 523 -21.64 -4.99 7.41
N TRP A 524 -20.32 -5.16 7.40
CA TRP A 524 -19.59 -5.87 6.35
C TRP A 524 -20.05 -7.33 6.21
N LEU A 525 -20.18 -8.08 7.30
CA LEU A 525 -20.71 -9.46 7.27
C LEU A 525 -22.16 -9.51 6.78
N SER A 526 -23.02 -8.60 7.25
CA SER A 526 -24.42 -8.55 6.83
C SER A 526 -24.58 -8.28 5.33
N SER A 527 -23.63 -7.57 4.74
CA SER A 527 -23.62 -7.25 3.30
C SER A 527 -23.16 -8.42 2.43
N ILE A 528 -22.43 -9.39 2.97
CA ILE A 528 -21.80 -10.47 2.19
C ILE A 528 -22.53 -11.81 2.37
N ILE A 529 -23.14 -12.05 3.52
CA ILE A 529 -23.88 -13.29 3.78
C ILE A 529 -25.13 -13.33 2.88
N PRO A 530 -25.30 -14.37 2.05
CA PRO A 530 -26.49 -14.51 1.22
C PRO A 530 -27.67 -14.95 2.10
N MET A 531 -28.36 -13.98 2.70
CA MET A 531 -29.49 -14.20 3.61
C MET A 531 -30.64 -15.00 2.96
N ALA A 532 -30.73 -15.00 1.62
CA ALA A 532 -31.72 -15.77 0.87
C ALA A 532 -31.44 -17.29 0.81
N ALA A 533 -30.25 -17.77 1.22
CA ALA A 533 -29.85 -19.16 1.07
C ALA A 533 -30.45 -20.12 2.11
N LEU A 534 -30.84 -19.62 3.28
CA LEU A 534 -31.44 -20.39 4.38
C LEU A 534 -32.59 -19.59 5.03
N PRO A 535 -33.58 -20.26 5.64
CA PRO A 535 -34.58 -19.60 6.47
C PRO A 535 -33.94 -18.79 7.61
N HIS A 536 -34.50 -17.62 7.93
CA HIS A 536 -33.97 -16.71 8.96
C HIS A 536 -33.72 -17.39 10.34
N TRP A 537 -34.52 -18.38 10.73
CA TRP A 537 -34.35 -19.11 11.99
C TRP A 537 -33.12 -20.02 12.01
N LEU A 538 -32.69 -20.53 10.84
CA LEU A 538 -31.50 -21.37 10.71
C LEU A 538 -30.22 -20.52 10.79
N TRP A 539 -30.24 -19.30 10.26
CA TRP A 539 -29.17 -18.32 10.48
C TRP A 539 -28.99 -17.98 11.96
N LEU A 540 -30.10 -17.80 12.70
CA LEU A 540 -30.08 -17.62 14.16
C LEU A 540 -29.52 -18.85 14.88
N ALA A 541 -29.85 -20.06 14.44
CA ALA A 541 -29.32 -21.30 15.04
C ALA A 541 -27.80 -21.46 14.79
N ILE A 542 -27.31 -21.15 13.58
CA ILE A 542 -25.88 -21.19 13.26
C ILE A 542 -25.13 -20.09 14.03
N ALA A 543 -25.69 -18.88 14.11
CA ALA A 543 -25.10 -17.78 14.88
C ALA A 543 -25.01 -18.09 16.37
N THR A 544 -26.04 -18.69 16.97
CA THR A 544 -26.03 -19.10 18.38
C THR A 544 -25.03 -20.23 18.63
N MET A 545 -24.93 -21.20 17.72
CA MET A 545 -23.93 -22.28 17.79
C MET A 545 -22.49 -21.74 17.71
N LEU A 546 -22.20 -20.83 16.78
CA LEU A 546 -20.90 -20.18 16.65
C LEU A 546 -20.57 -19.30 17.87
N ALA A 547 -21.55 -18.57 18.41
CA ALA A 547 -21.36 -17.79 19.63
C ALA A 547 -21.02 -18.70 20.83
N LEU A 548 -21.64 -19.87 20.92
CA LEU A 548 -21.40 -20.86 21.97
C LEU A 548 -20.00 -21.49 21.84
N VAL A 549 -19.53 -21.75 20.60
CA VAL A 549 -18.15 -22.17 20.31
C VAL A 549 -17.15 -21.09 20.76
N VAL A 550 -17.40 -19.81 20.44
CA VAL A 550 -16.54 -18.70 20.89
C VAL A 550 -16.52 -18.59 22.41
N LEU A 551 -17.67 -18.75 23.08
CA LEU A 551 -17.78 -18.67 24.53
C LEU A 551 -17.03 -19.80 25.24
N ILE A 552 -17.17 -21.04 24.77
CA ILE A 552 -16.50 -22.23 25.32
C ILE A 552 -14.99 -22.17 25.10
N PHE A 553 -14.55 -21.76 23.91
CA PHE A 553 -13.14 -21.74 23.55
C PHE A 553 -12.43 -20.43 23.91
N SER A 554 -13.15 -19.40 24.38
CA SER A 554 -12.59 -18.09 24.76
C SER A 554 -11.37 -18.22 25.68
N ARG A 555 -11.44 -19.08 26.71
CA ARG A 555 -10.34 -19.31 27.67
C ARG A 555 -9.14 -20.06 27.06
N ARG A 556 -9.40 -21.02 26.15
CA ARG A 556 -8.33 -21.76 25.43
C ARG A 556 -7.69 -20.90 24.33
N LEU A 557 -8.46 -20.03 23.67
CA LEU A 557 -7.97 -19.07 22.70
C LEU A 557 -7.03 -18.06 23.36
N ILE A 558 -7.36 -17.57 24.56
CA ILE A 558 -6.49 -16.68 25.35
C ILE A 558 -5.20 -17.39 25.79
N TYR A 559 -5.28 -18.68 26.18
CA TYR A 559 -4.10 -19.46 26.57
C TYR A 559 -3.19 -19.86 25.39
N LEU A 560 -3.76 -20.26 24.25
CA LEU A 560 -2.99 -20.45 23.00
C LEU A 560 -2.37 -19.14 22.53
N HIS A 561 -3.04 -18.02 22.79
CA HIS A 561 -2.57 -16.69 22.44
C HIS A 561 -1.36 -16.23 23.26
N SER A 562 -1.32 -16.47 24.58
CA SER A 562 -0.13 -16.16 25.38
C SER A 562 1.09 -16.98 24.93
N LYS A 563 0.87 -18.26 24.59
CA LYS A 563 1.93 -19.16 24.08
C LYS A 563 2.44 -18.77 22.68
N TRP A 564 1.53 -18.35 21.79
CA TRP A 564 1.89 -17.84 20.45
C TRP A 564 2.52 -16.45 20.48
N GLN A 565 2.12 -15.57 21.41
CA GLN A 565 2.75 -14.26 21.58
C GLN A 565 4.19 -14.38 22.07
N HIS A 566 4.48 -15.29 22.99
CA HIS A 566 5.85 -15.59 23.41
C HIS A 566 6.68 -16.16 22.26
N SER A 567 6.16 -17.15 21.53
CA SER A 567 6.88 -17.76 20.40
C SER A 567 7.10 -16.79 19.23
N LEU A 568 6.17 -15.88 18.96
CA LEU A 568 6.37 -14.83 17.95
C LEU A 568 7.36 -13.77 18.43
N LYS A 569 7.36 -13.37 19.70
CA LYS A 569 8.40 -12.47 20.25
C LYS A 569 9.80 -13.08 20.08
N ASP A 570 9.95 -14.37 20.40
CA ASP A 570 11.25 -15.07 20.31
C ASP A 570 11.74 -15.20 18.86
N VAL A 571 10.85 -15.51 17.91
CA VAL A 571 11.17 -15.58 16.47
C VAL A 571 11.37 -14.18 15.85
N PHE A 572 10.68 -13.15 16.35
CA PHE A 572 10.87 -11.77 15.90
C PHE A 572 12.20 -11.19 16.40
N VAL A 573 12.56 -11.44 17.66
CA VAL A 573 13.86 -11.04 18.21
C VAL A 573 14.95 -11.75 17.41
N ALA A 574 14.87 -13.07 17.18
CA ALA A 574 15.87 -13.82 16.41
C ALA A 574 16.11 -13.32 14.97
N ASN A 575 15.12 -12.67 14.34
CA ASN A 575 15.20 -12.19 12.95
C ASN A 575 15.54 -10.68 12.80
N LEU A 576 15.77 -9.97 13.90
CA LEU A 576 16.24 -8.59 13.85
C LEU A 576 17.76 -8.54 13.58
N PRO A 577 18.28 -7.50 12.88
CA PRO A 577 19.72 -7.26 12.79
C PRO A 577 20.34 -7.21 14.19
N PRO A 578 21.57 -7.71 14.41
CA PRO A 578 22.13 -7.85 15.75
C PRO A 578 22.24 -6.53 16.52
N ASN A 579 22.27 -5.38 15.85
CA ASN A 579 22.22 -4.05 16.50
C ASN A 579 20.84 -3.69 17.06
N GLN A 580 19.74 -4.14 16.44
CA GLN A 580 18.36 -3.85 16.88
C GLN A 580 17.84 -4.84 17.93
N GLN A 581 18.31 -6.09 17.90
CA GLN A 581 18.13 -7.04 19.02
C GLN A 581 18.68 -6.44 20.33
N ARG A 582 19.85 -5.79 20.24
CA ARG A 582 20.53 -5.15 21.36
C ARG A 582 19.77 -3.95 21.95
N LEU A 583 19.12 -3.13 21.11
CA LEU A 583 18.31 -1.98 21.54
C LEU A 583 17.01 -2.38 22.25
N LEU A 584 16.40 -3.50 21.87
CA LEU A 584 15.20 -4.00 22.56
C LEU A 584 15.54 -4.67 23.89
N GLN A 585 16.66 -5.40 23.97
CA GLN A 585 17.19 -5.92 25.24
C GLN A 585 17.53 -4.77 26.21
N TRP A 586 18.02 -3.65 25.68
CA TRP A 586 18.26 -2.42 26.42
C TRP A 586 16.98 -1.82 27.00
N GLU A 587 15.91 -1.66 26.20
CA GLU A 587 14.63 -1.12 26.66
C GLU A 587 13.93 -2.03 27.70
N GLU A 588 13.98 -3.36 27.52
CA GLU A 588 13.36 -4.29 28.48
C GLU A 588 14.12 -4.35 29.82
N HIS A 589 15.46 -4.35 29.84
CA HIS A 589 16.22 -4.37 31.11
C HIS A 589 16.27 -3.01 31.81
N SER A 590 16.24 -1.89 31.08
CA SER A 590 16.32 -0.55 31.67
C SER A 590 14.99 -0.07 32.26
N ARG A 591 13.85 -0.55 31.74
CA ARG A 591 12.50 -0.22 32.25
C ARG A 591 12.30 -0.64 33.70
N ASP A 592 12.95 -1.72 34.13
CA ASP A 592 12.85 -2.21 35.50
C ASP A 592 13.68 -1.40 36.51
N TRP A 593 14.62 -0.54 36.08
CA TRP A 593 15.59 0.12 36.96
C TRP A 593 15.49 1.66 37.02
N GLU A 594 14.55 2.30 36.31
CA GLU A 594 14.40 3.78 36.24
C GLU A 594 15.70 4.54 35.92
N ILE A 595 16.62 3.93 35.15
CA ILE A 595 17.89 4.55 34.74
C ILE A 595 17.74 5.14 33.34
N ASN A 596 18.02 6.44 33.21
CA ASN A 596 18.08 7.15 31.94
C ASN A 596 19.53 7.44 31.55
N LEU A 597 19.79 7.37 30.24
CA LEU A 597 20.97 7.95 29.61
C LEU A 597 20.57 9.20 28.87
N GLN A 598 21.27 10.30 29.11
CA GLN A 598 21.05 11.52 28.37
C GLN A 598 22.38 12.17 28.03
N GLU A 599 22.51 12.58 26.76
CA GLU A 599 23.64 13.35 26.29
C GLU A 599 23.41 14.83 26.63
N VAL A 600 24.43 15.47 27.20
CA VAL A 600 24.42 16.90 27.56
C VAL A 600 25.70 17.53 27.06
N VAL A 601 25.56 18.59 26.28
CA VAL A 601 26.70 19.40 25.80
C VAL A 601 26.97 20.52 26.79
N ILE A 602 28.24 20.72 27.17
CA ILE A 602 28.63 21.81 28.05
C ILE A 602 28.58 23.14 27.28
N PRO A 603 27.77 24.13 27.69
CA PRO A 603 27.67 25.39 26.98
C PRO A 603 28.94 26.26 27.08
N ASP A 604 29.12 27.16 26.11
CA ASP A 604 30.32 28.00 25.98
C ASP A 604 30.60 28.94 27.18
N GLN A 605 29.58 29.22 27.99
CA GLN A 605 29.66 30.06 29.19
C GLN A 605 29.45 29.27 30.50
N ALA A 606 29.60 27.95 30.48
CA ALA A 606 29.37 27.14 31.66
C ALA A 606 30.38 27.47 32.78
N ALA A 607 29.86 27.74 33.98
CA ALA A 607 30.67 28.00 35.18
C ALA A 607 31.58 26.80 35.57
N CYS A 608 31.32 25.62 35.01
CA CYS A 608 32.10 24.40 35.21
C CYS A 608 33.30 24.25 34.26
N SER A 609 33.47 25.13 33.27
CA SER A 609 34.57 25.06 32.30
C SER A 609 35.93 25.25 33.00
N GLY A 610 36.85 24.30 32.81
CA GLY A 610 38.15 24.23 33.46
C GLY A 610 38.17 23.55 34.83
N SER A 611 37.01 23.21 35.41
CA SER A 611 36.93 22.49 36.69
C SER A 611 37.06 20.98 36.49
N THR A 612 37.70 20.28 37.42
CA THR A 612 37.78 18.82 37.37
C THR A 612 36.47 18.17 37.84
N ILE A 613 36.19 16.95 37.37
CA ILE A 613 35.03 16.17 37.80
C ILE A 613 35.01 15.99 39.33
N ALA A 614 36.19 15.88 39.96
CA ALA A 614 36.35 15.81 41.42
C ALA A 614 35.90 17.09 42.13
N ASP A 615 36.22 18.27 41.56
CA ASP A 615 35.83 19.57 42.12
C ASP A 615 34.32 19.78 42.02
N LEU A 616 33.73 19.36 40.89
CA LEU A 616 32.30 19.49 40.63
C LEU A 616 31.43 18.53 41.46
N ARG A 617 32.04 17.47 42.01
CA ARG A 617 31.38 16.50 42.91
C ARG A 617 30.04 15.98 42.37
N ILE A 618 29.95 15.77 41.06
CA ILE A 618 28.68 15.54 40.35
C ILE A 618 27.89 14.37 40.94
N ARG A 619 28.59 13.27 41.25
CA ARG A 619 27.99 12.05 41.82
C ARG A 619 27.41 12.25 43.22
N SER A 620 28.12 12.96 44.11
CA SER A 620 27.63 13.18 45.48
C SER A 620 26.64 14.32 45.59
N ARG A 621 26.66 15.27 44.66
CA ARG A 621 25.78 16.45 44.66
C ARG A 621 24.46 16.24 43.92
N PHE A 622 24.48 15.54 42.78
CA PHE A 622 23.29 15.38 41.93
C PHE A 622 22.84 13.92 41.77
N GLY A 623 23.65 12.95 42.20
CA GLY A 623 23.31 11.53 42.06
C GLY A 623 23.52 10.96 40.65
N CYS A 624 23.96 11.76 39.68
CA CYS A 624 24.35 11.30 38.33
C CYS A 624 25.83 10.94 38.23
N SER A 625 26.16 10.07 37.27
CA SER A 625 27.56 9.78 36.90
C SER A 625 27.80 10.12 35.43
N ILE A 626 28.98 10.68 35.11
CA ILE A 626 29.43 10.83 33.73
C ILE A 626 30.00 9.49 33.28
N PHE A 627 29.38 8.88 32.27
CA PHE A 627 29.86 7.64 31.70
C PHE A 627 30.82 7.88 30.54
N GLU A 628 30.54 8.86 29.69
CA GLU A 628 31.35 9.17 28.53
C GLU A 628 31.53 10.67 28.40
N LEU A 629 32.73 11.08 27.99
CA LEU A 629 33.05 12.45 27.62
C LEU A 629 33.65 12.44 26.22
N GLU A 630 33.00 13.09 25.26
CA GLU A 630 33.53 13.30 23.92
C GLU A 630 34.07 14.72 23.78
N ARG A 631 35.32 14.83 23.34
CA ARG A 631 35.98 16.10 23.04
C ARG A 631 36.56 16.05 21.63
N HIS A 632 36.03 16.88 20.73
CA HIS A 632 36.56 17.04 19.37
C HIS A 632 36.70 15.70 18.61
N GLY A 633 35.72 14.79 18.78
CA GLY A 633 35.74 13.46 18.16
C GLY A 633 36.55 12.39 18.91
N HIS A 634 37.16 12.74 20.05
CA HIS A 634 37.81 11.77 20.94
C HIS A 634 36.93 11.45 22.16
N THR A 635 36.48 10.21 22.24
CA THR A 635 35.73 9.66 23.37
C THR A 635 36.65 9.24 24.51
N ILE A 636 36.30 9.67 25.72
CA ILE A 636 36.86 9.21 26.99
C ILE A 636 35.76 8.49 27.77
N ILE A 637 35.84 7.16 27.81
CA ILE A 637 34.94 6.31 28.58
C ILE A 637 35.40 6.28 30.05
N ASN A 638 34.47 6.52 30.97
CA ASN A 638 34.68 6.60 32.42
C ASN A 638 35.81 7.58 32.80
N PRO A 639 35.60 8.89 32.59
CA PRO A 639 36.62 9.90 32.84
C PRO A 639 37.06 9.90 34.31
N LYS A 640 38.38 9.96 34.54
CA LYS A 640 38.95 9.98 35.89
C LYS A 640 38.49 11.24 36.65
N PRO A 641 38.45 11.22 37.99
CA PRO A 641 38.07 12.40 38.78
C PRO A 641 38.93 13.65 38.50
N ALA A 642 40.18 13.47 38.09
CA ALA A 642 41.10 14.56 37.72
C ALA A 642 40.84 15.16 36.33
N THR A 643 39.94 14.59 35.53
CA THR A 643 39.64 15.09 34.18
C THR A 643 38.91 16.42 34.28
N ALA A 644 39.46 17.46 33.64
CA ALA A 644 38.82 18.76 33.50
C ALA A 644 37.80 18.77 32.36
N LEU A 645 36.64 19.40 32.61
CA LEU A 645 35.57 19.61 31.64
C LEU A 645 35.75 20.97 30.95
N TYR A 646 35.51 21.07 29.65
CA TYR A 646 35.55 22.34 28.91
C TYR A 646 34.24 22.58 28.13
N ALA A 647 34.01 23.84 27.78
CA ALA A 647 32.98 24.24 26.81
C ALA A 647 33.04 23.39 25.53
N GLY A 648 31.88 22.93 25.08
CA GLY A 648 31.74 22.08 23.88
C GLY A 648 32.00 20.59 24.11
N ASP A 649 32.43 20.15 25.30
CA ASP A 649 32.48 18.72 25.64
C ASP A 649 31.05 18.14 25.64
N ARG A 650 30.87 16.96 25.05
CA ARG A 650 29.61 16.21 25.09
C ARG A 650 29.71 15.14 26.16
N LEU A 651 28.77 15.14 27.10
CA LEU A 651 28.75 14.24 28.25
C LEU A 651 27.59 13.27 28.14
N LEU A 652 27.86 11.97 28.24
CA LEU A 652 26.83 10.96 28.43
C LEU A 652 26.62 10.74 29.94
N LEU A 653 25.46 11.17 30.44
CA LEU A 653 25.10 11.07 31.85
C LEU A 653 24.25 9.84 32.13
N VAL A 654 24.46 9.21 33.29
CA VAL A 654 23.70 8.07 33.80
C VAL A 654 23.05 8.47 35.12
N GLY A 655 21.73 8.35 35.23
CA GLY A 655 20.97 8.62 36.46
C GLY A 655 19.46 8.56 36.25
N THR A 656 18.67 8.87 37.29
CA THR A 656 17.22 9.05 37.12
C THR A 656 16.92 10.37 36.39
N ARG A 657 15.72 10.51 35.81
CA ARG A 657 15.33 11.72 35.08
C ARG A 657 15.49 13.00 35.93
N GLU A 658 15.06 12.95 37.18
CA GLU A 658 15.15 14.07 38.12
C GLU A 658 16.60 14.46 38.45
N GLN A 659 17.48 13.47 38.60
CA GLN A 659 18.89 13.70 38.89
C GLN A 659 19.59 14.40 37.71
N ILE A 660 19.29 13.97 36.48
CA ILE A 660 19.87 14.55 35.26
C ILE A 660 19.33 15.97 35.02
N GLU A 661 18.02 16.17 35.20
CA GLU A 661 17.41 17.50 35.09
C GLU A 661 17.96 18.47 36.16
N SER A 662 18.26 17.99 37.36
CA SER A 662 18.90 18.80 38.42
C SER A 662 20.31 19.29 38.05
N LEU A 663 21.16 18.40 37.51
CA LEU A 663 22.48 18.79 36.99
C LEU A 663 22.36 19.75 35.80
N ARG A 664 21.41 19.50 34.88
CA ARG A 664 21.16 20.34 33.70
C ARG A 664 20.74 21.75 34.09
N THR A 665 19.92 21.88 35.12
CA THR A 665 19.48 23.18 35.67
C THR A 665 20.63 23.93 36.33
N GLU A 666 21.68 23.26 36.81
CA GLU A 666 22.84 23.96 37.36
C GLU A 666 23.89 24.33 36.31
N LEU A 667 23.93 23.62 35.17
CA LEU A 667 24.76 23.92 33.99
C LEU A 667 24.16 25.02 33.09
N ASP A 668 23.40 25.94 33.70
CA ASP A 668 22.13 26.50 33.24
C ASP A 668 22.11 27.24 31.87
N ARG A 669 21.05 26.94 31.09
CA ARG A 669 20.47 27.63 29.89
C ARG A 669 20.99 27.33 28.47
N LEU A 670 20.41 26.23 27.94
CA LEU A 670 19.96 25.91 26.56
C LEU A 670 20.95 25.84 25.39
N GLN A 671 21.26 24.62 24.96
CA GLN A 671 20.84 24.10 23.64
C GLN A 671 20.67 22.57 23.70
N GLU A 672 19.59 22.07 23.09
CA GLU A 672 19.31 20.63 22.94
C GLU A 672 19.80 20.23 21.54
N ALA A 673 20.89 19.48 21.45
CA ALA A 673 21.34 18.93 20.18
C ALA A 673 20.68 17.55 19.99
N GLU A 674 19.56 17.52 19.28
CA GLU A 674 19.08 16.27 18.68
C GLU A 674 19.96 15.93 17.47
N SER A 675 21.04 15.19 17.71
CA SER A 675 21.66 14.36 16.68
C SER A 675 22.39 13.21 17.33
N MET A 676 21.86 11.99 17.19
CA MET A 676 22.62 10.79 17.48
C MET A 676 23.82 10.70 16.53
N SER A 677 25.03 10.95 17.02
CA SER A 677 26.24 10.44 16.40
C SER A 677 26.56 9.05 16.96
N ASP A 678 27.14 8.20 16.11
CA ASP A 678 27.52 6.81 16.40
C ASP A 678 28.52 6.74 17.57
N PHE A 679 28.03 6.72 18.81
CA PHE A 679 28.81 6.37 19.99
C PHE A 679 29.15 4.88 19.97
N GLU A 680 30.39 4.53 20.33
CA GLU A 680 30.88 3.14 20.44
C GLU A 680 30.21 2.42 21.64
N VAL A 681 29.02 1.88 21.37
CA VAL A 681 28.27 0.80 22.04
C VAL A 681 28.81 0.33 23.41
N ALA A 682 28.51 1.08 24.47
CA ALA A 682 28.49 0.56 25.83
C ALA A 682 27.33 -0.44 26.01
N ARG A 683 27.57 -1.54 26.73
CA ARG A 683 26.57 -2.56 27.07
C ARG A 683 26.21 -2.45 28.55
N LEU A 684 24.92 -2.54 28.84
CA LEU A 684 24.40 -2.75 30.19
C LEU A 684 24.12 -4.25 30.35
N GLU A 685 24.68 -4.89 31.36
CA GLU A 685 24.44 -6.32 31.64
C GLU A 685 24.17 -6.53 33.13
N SER A 686 23.22 -7.41 33.44
CA SER A 686 22.99 -7.86 34.82
C SER A 686 23.88 -9.06 35.11
N ILE A 687 24.67 -9.00 36.18
CA ILE A 687 25.58 -10.06 36.60
C ILE A 687 25.28 -10.44 38.04
N LEU A 688 24.97 -11.72 38.27
CA LEU A 688 24.80 -12.26 39.61
C LEU A 688 26.18 -12.42 40.28
N MET A 689 26.34 -11.90 41.49
CA MET A 689 27.58 -11.99 42.25
C MET A 689 27.82 -13.43 42.71
N PRO A 690 28.86 -14.13 42.20
CA PRO A 690 29.12 -15.54 42.51
C PRO A 690 29.71 -15.73 43.91
N PHE A 691 29.68 -16.97 44.42
CA PHE A 691 30.40 -17.33 45.65
C PHE A 691 31.91 -17.14 45.44
N SER A 692 32.46 -16.06 45.97
CA SER A 692 33.87 -15.70 45.83
C SER A 692 34.46 -15.24 47.17
N ARG A 693 35.79 -15.33 47.32
CA ARG A 693 36.53 -14.76 48.48
C ARG A 693 36.40 -13.23 48.60
N ARG A 694 35.72 -12.58 47.65
CA ARG A 694 35.53 -11.13 47.54
C ARG A 694 34.14 -10.67 47.96
N SER A 695 33.28 -11.60 48.39
CA SER A 695 32.00 -11.30 49.03
C SER A 695 32.22 -10.62 50.39
N GLY A 696 31.55 -9.50 50.62
CA GLY A 696 31.66 -8.68 51.84
C GLY A 696 32.57 -7.45 51.75
N ALA A 697 33.32 -7.28 50.66
CA ALA A 697 34.14 -6.07 50.44
C ALA A 697 33.31 -4.94 49.82
N SER A 698 33.67 -3.69 50.13
CA SER A 698 33.01 -2.50 49.58
C SER A 698 33.41 -2.21 48.14
N LEU A 699 32.54 -1.53 47.37
CA LEU A 699 32.84 -1.10 46.00
C LEU A 699 34.14 -0.27 45.89
N ALA A 700 34.47 0.51 46.92
CA ALA A 700 35.71 1.28 47.01
C ALA A 700 36.93 0.41 47.26
N GLU A 701 36.82 -0.67 48.04
CA GLU A 701 37.94 -1.60 48.25
C GLU A 701 38.20 -2.45 47.00
N LEU A 702 37.13 -2.82 46.28
CA LEU A 702 37.20 -3.67 45.10
C LEU A 702 37.76 -2.98 43.85
N HIS A 703 37.75 -1.64 43.80
CA HIS A 703 38.28 -0.84 42.67
C HIS A 703 37.87 -1.37 41.28
N ILE A 704 36.63 -1.87 41.13
CA ILE A 704 36.14 -2.58 39.94
C ILE A 704 36.40 -1.80 38.63
N PRO A 705 36.13 -0.48 38.56
CA PRO A 705 36.36 0.28 37.33
C PRO A 705 37.85 0.38 36.97
N LEU A 706 38.75 0.35 37.95
CA LEU A 706 40.20 0.44 37.75
C LEU A 706 40.79 -0.86 37.19
N HIS A 707 40.22 -2.00 37.57
CA HIS A 707 40.66 -3.32 37.14
C HIS A 707 40.00 -3.83 35.85
N THR A 708 38.75 -3.41 35.58
CA THR A 708 37.93 -4.02 34.51
C THR A 708 37.40 -2.99 33.51
N GLY A 709 37.47 -1.70 33.82
CA GLY A 709 36.86 -0.64 33.00
C GLY A 709 35.33 -0.56 33.10
N VAL A 710 34.69 -1.44 33.90
CA VAL A 710 33.23 -1.54 34.03
C VAL A 710 32.73 -0.68 35.19
N LEU A 711 31.62 0.03 34.97
CA LEU A 711 30.91 0.80 36.00
C LEU A 711 29.74 0.00 36.57
N VAL A 712 29.65 -0.10 37.90
CA VAL A 712 28.46 -0.66 38.56
C VAL A 712 27.43 0.46 38.72
N VAL A 713 26.30 0.33 38.03
CA VAL A 713 25.23 1.33 37.95
C VAL A 713 24.10 1.02 38.93
N GLY A 714 23.92 -0.25 39.32
CA GLY A 714 22.92 -0.64 40.30
C GLY A 714 23.24 -1.96 40.99
N ILE A 715 22.69 -2.15 42.19
CA ILE A 715 22.73 -3.40 42.95
C ILE A 715 21.28 -3.75 43.34
N ASN A 716 20.83 -4.96 43.00
CA ASN A 716 19.55 -5.49 43.45
C ASN A 716 19.81 -6.59 44.48
N ARG A 717 19.41 -6.30 45.72
CA ARG A 717 19.59 -7.18 46.87
C ARG A 717 18.23 -7.69 47.33
N GLY A 718 17.88 -8.91 46.90
CA GLY A 718 16.62 -9.55 47.30
C GLY A 718 15.36 -8.73 46.97
N GLY A 719 15.39 -7.96 45.87
CA GLY A 719 14.29 -7.07 45.46
C GLY A 719 14.46 -5.60 45.88
N HIS A 720 15.43 -5.28 46.74
CA HIS A 720 15.77 -3.90 47.09
C HIS A 720 16.82 -3.35 46.12
N LYS A 721 16.40 -2.42 45.24
CA LYS A 721 17.25 -1.83 44.19
C LYS A 721 17.97 -0.59 44.71
N ILE A 722 19.29 -0.60 44.62
CA ILE A 722 20.18 0.51 44.97
C ILE A 722 20.77 1.03 43.66
N ILE A 723 20.32 2.20 43.23
CA ILE A 723 20.77 2.86 41.99
C ILE A 723 21.94 3.78 42.34
N ASN A 724 23.01 3.73 41.54
CA ASN A 724 24.27 4.45 41.74
C ASN A 724 24.87 4.23 43.15
N PRO A 725 25.20 2.97 43.52
CA PRO A 725 25.64 2.62 44.86
C PRO A 725 26.89 3.40 45.26
N SER A 726 26.97 3.84 46.51
CA SER A 726 28.14 4.57 47.01
C SER A 726 29.36 3.66 47.11
N GLY A 727 30.58 4.22 47.07
CA GLY A 727 31.81 3.42 47.23
C GLY A 727 31.88 2.63 48.55
N LYS A 728 31.10 3.00 49.57
CA LYS A 728 31.05 2.31 50.86
C LYS A 728 30.14 1.08 50.86
N GLU A 729 29.37 0.86 49.80
CA GLU A 729 28.39 -0.24 49.75
C GLU A 729 29.11 -1.59 49.61
N PRO A 730 28.90 -2.54 50.55
CA PRO A 730 29.43 -3.90 50.45
C PRO A 730 28.65 -4.72 49.41
N LEU A 731 29.34 -5.60 48.69
CA LEU A 731 28.72 -6.57 47.78
C LEU A 731 28.56 -7.93 48.45
N PHE A 732 27.35 -8.51 48.44
CA PHE A 732 27.08 -9.83 49.00
C PHE A 732 26.79 -10.88 47.93
N THR A 733 27.02 -12.14 48.26
CA THR A 733 26.74 -13.28 47.37
C THR A 733 25.26 -13.32 47.05
N GLY A 734 24.90 -13.40 45.77
CA GLY A 734 23.51 -13.34 45.31
C GLY A 734 22.98 -11.93 45.04
N ASP A 735 23.77 -10.88 45.28
CA ASP A 735 23.45 -9.54 44.77
C ASP A 735 23.46 -9.57 43.22
N GLU A 736 22.46 -8.96 42.60
CA GLU A 736 22.39 -8.77 41.16
C GLU A 736 22.97 -7.40 40.80
N LEU A 737 24.13 -7.40 40.14
CA LEU A 737 24.87 -6.19 39.78
C LEU A 737 24.49 -5.75 38.38
N LEU A 738 23.94 -4.55 38.26
CA LEU A 738 23.72 -3.92 36.97
C LEU A 738 24.98 -3.15 36.58
N VAL A 739 25.66 -3.60 35.52
CA VAL A 739 26.97 -3.08 35.13
C VAL A 739 26.97 -2.52 33.70
N LEU A 740 27.77 -1.49 33.46
CA LEU A 740 27.86 -0.75 32.20
C LEU A 740 29.33 -0.72 31.71
N GLY A 741 29.58 -1.21 30.49
CA GLY A 741 30.91 -1.23 29.87
C GLY A 741 30.93 -1.89 28.48
N SER A 742 32.07 -1.93 27.80
CA SER A 742 32.20 -2.63 26.52
C SER A 742 32.10 -4.15 26.68
N SER A 743 31.80 -4.88 25.59
CA SER A 743 31.72 -6.36 25.61
C SER A 743 32.98 -7.04 26.16
N GLU A 744 34.13 -6.44 25.95
CA GLU A 744 35.42 -6.96 26.40
C GLU A 744 35.64 -6.67 27.89
N GLN A 745 35.27 -5.46 28.34
CA GLN A 745 35.33 -5.05 29.74
C GLN A 745 34.40 -5.89 30.63
N ILE A 746 33.17 -6.14 30.18
CA ILE A 746 32.20 -6.97 30.94
C ILE A 746 32.65 -8.43 31.01
N ARG A 747 33.25 -8.96 29.94
CA ARG A 747 33.85 -10.30 29.95
C ARG A 747 35.01 -10.39 30.94
N ASN A 748 35.87 -9.37 30.97
CA ASN A 748 36.96 -9.27 31.93
C ASN A 748 36.43 -9.18 33.37
N LEU A 749 35.31 -8.49 33.60
CA LEU A 749 34.65 -8.48 34.91
C LEU A 749 34.14 -9.87 35.32
N LYS A 750 33.48 -10.61 34.43
CA LYS A 750 33.00 -11.98 34.72
C LYS A 750 34.15 -12.93 35.06
N LEU A 751 35.24 -12.87 34.30
CA LEU A 751 36.47 -13.62 34.58
C LEU A 751 37.10 -13.19 35.91
N TRP A 752 37.16 -11.88 36.18
CA TRP A 752 37.72 -11.33 37.40
C TRP A 752 36.89 -11.69 38.65
N LEU A 753 35.57 -11.83 38.52
CA LEU A 753 34.67 -12.30 39.57
C LEU A 753 34.67 -13.84 39.74
N GLY A 754 35.33 -14.59 38.85
CA GLY A 754 35.50 -16.04 38.94
C GLY A 754 34.41 -16.88 38.27
N GLN A 755 33.65 -16.33 37.31
CA GLN A 755 32.76 -17.13 36.45
C GLN A 755 33.58 -17.76 35.31
N GLU A 756 33.83 -19.07 35.36
CA GLU A 756 34.46 -19.80 34.24
C GLU A 756 33.59 -19.76 32.98
N SER A 757 34.22 -19.53 31.84
CA SER A 757 33.61 -19.53 30.51
C SER A 757 33.17 -20.94 30.10
N GLY A 758 31.91 -21.30 30.35
CA GLY A 758 31.31 -22.53 29.83
C GLY A 758 30.91 -22.42 28.36
N ILE A 759 31.72 -22.97 27.47
CA ILE A 759 31.29 -23.37 26.12
C ILE A 759 30.57 -24.72 26.26
N GLY A 760 29.24 -24.70 26.12
CA GLY A 760 28.38 -25.80 25.65
C GLY A 760 28.33 -27.10 26.45
N SER A 761 27.30 -27.27 27.27
CA SER A 761 26.62 -28.56 27.41
C SER A 761 25.18 -28.39 27.92
N SER A 762 24.24 -28.77 27.07
CA SER A 762 22.92 -29.22 27.46
C SER A 762 23.04 -30.39 28.45
N VAL A 763 22.45 -30.27 29.64
CA VAL A 763 22.13 -31.41 30.50
C VAL A 763 20.70 -31.22 31.03
N PRO A 764 19.87 -32.28 31.02
CA PRO A 764 18.43 -32.18 31.10
C PRO A 764 17.94 -32.08 32.54
N VAL A 765 16.82 -31.39 32.74
CA VAL A 765 16.03 -31.53 33.96
C VAL A 765 15.42 -32.92 33.94
N ALA A 766 15.97 -33.81 34.77
CA ALA A 766 15.45 -35.13 35.03
C ALA A 766 14.13 -35.02 35.80
N ASP A 767 13.11 -35.70 35.29
CA ASP A 767 11.94 -36.11 36.03
C ASP A 767 12.32 -36.99 37.24
N SER A 768 11.44 -36.92 38.23
CA SER A 768 11.03 -38.02 39.13
C SER A 768 11.62 -38.09 40.56
N ILE A 769 10.75 -37.72 41.52
CA ILE A 769 10.23 -38.57 42.62
C ILE A 769 10.40 -38.04 44.07
N SER A 770 9.24 -37.65 44.60
CA SER A 770 8.67 -37.80 45.96
C SER A 770 9.42 -37.33 47.22
N LEU A 771 8.82 -36.34 47.90
CA LEU A 771 7.97 -36.56 49.08
C LEU A 771 6.94 -35.44 49.21
#